data_AF-A0A5J4WG33-F1
#
_entry.id   AF-A0A5J4WG33-F1
#
_cell.length_a   1.000
_cell.length_b   1.000
_cell.length_c   1.000
_cell.angle_alpha   90.00
_cell.angle_beta   90.00
_cell.angle_gamma   90.00
#
_symmetry.space_group_name_H-M   'P 1'
#
loop_
_entity.id
_entity.type
_entity.pdbx_description
1 polymer ?
#
loop_
_entity_poly.entity_id
_entity_poly.type
_entity_poly.pdbx_seq_one_letter_code
_entity_poly.pdbx_strand_id
1 'polypeptide(L)'
;MDNRIQVDTAQLQEEDPIKIQNNSQELFLYETTISMISLLHKSNSEEFDWPIICDSLIAMILSPFEDVSNFGKQQLTSLLDQNKISVSELLSVNYIDRSIEVLQRMLPSYQQSSSSTAVPSSIIIMNILSILEQMLTIASERIPISIKLLEVLEQMKNEIKIISIQIKIQMLLSGFEYIWEINKESKTDQDDSIDQLEQQIEESERMRIQIEQETIRIQQQCVNAEQEKKEADERTFIALQMKMDEEKRRIQAEQSVIISEQKIIDIEQKLRLFCDRVKIEGQEMEDLIRGINIQQDSTEMKLSDWIEMKKGLEQEECGTDDQKQLIRQKKQQICQKILSLFVGKSNDEPKKVAIEAGIIEALIKLIMTYSLDQITISQVWALYIFTYSTDEICELLFSKNPYLALLKLLNHPNIFIVNRAISSIYNILLFRIPAGDSISHPHFGSMEACQGIQKLFTLYQRNLNKHTKDFAALTIAQTFKARELPSGQIRHEIITHLIQLLSGEDDFSRKASKQNLQGLSQNAVNLTEIMDAVDLQSITNNLRRPLIGNEEEKRIILLQQEGNCDLLSVILEKRKNDELRKTIINSGIVDALLQIFLNYDLVFVTRPFTTLLFNLSTPSSNETNILIYRKNPYPALIRLLDHLENVIVDDSSAIIFNILLSESNASNLQAPHPHMPFVDSCNGIQKLFDAFNRPDLEKVNKETIVFCIGHLYQGREITNQEMRKQIIAYLKSLVTDGDDWAKNSAKWRLNGLNCCVANRLEIKANGFEIPT
;
A
#
# COMPACT_ATOMS: atom_id res chain seq x y z
N MET A 1 -32.70 -20.77 10.65
CA MET A 1 -34.13 -20.76 11.06
C MET A 1 -34.15 -20.51 12.56
N ASP A 2 -33.72 -19.34 13.04
CA ASP A 2 -34.35 -18.01 12.88
C ASP A 2 -35.79 -18.05 13.41
N ASN A 3 -36.15 -17.36 14.49
CA ASN A 3 -36.02 -15.91 14.62
C ASN A 3 -35.77 -15.41 16.05
N ARG A 4 -34.99 -14.32 16.06
CA ARG A 4 -34.77 -13.36 17.13
C ARG A 4 -36.08 -12.73 17.62
N ILE A 5 -36.11 -12.38 18.91
CA ILE A 5 -36.68 -11.10 19.35
C ILE A 5 -35.52 -10.33 19.98
N GLN A 6 -34.96 -9.40 19.19
CA GLN A 6 -34.28 -8.23 19.71
C GLN A 6 -35.34 -7.31 20.30
N VAL A 7 -35.08 -6.79 21.50
CA VAL A 7 -35.59 -5.47 21.90
C VAL A 7 -34.38 -4.66 22.34
N ASP A 8 -33.90 -3.85 21.39
CA ASP A 8 -33.28 -2.54 21.63
C ASP A 8 -34.21 -1.71 22.53
N THR A 9 -33.80 -0.78 23.40
CA THR A 9 -32.62 0.09 23.47
C THR A 9 -32.66 0.75 24.84
N ALA A 10 -31.48 1.16 25.34
CA ALA A 10 -31.26 2.32 26.21
C ALA A 10 -32.45 2.91 27.01
N GLN A 11 -32.46 2.68 28.34
CA GLN A 11 -32.75 3.64 29.42
C GLN A 11 -33.15 2.89 30.69
N LEU A 12 -32.23 2.62 31.63
CA LEU A 12 -32.54 2.46 33.06
C LEU A 12 -31.29 2.85 33.88
N GLN A 13 -31.04 4.17 33.92
CA GLN A 13 -30.63 4.79 35.17
C GLN A 13 -31.80 4.63 36.15
N GLU A 14 -31.49 4.33 37.41
CA GLU A 14 -32.42 4.15 38.54
C GLU A 14 -33.39 2.95 38.43
N GLU A 15 -32.86 1.72 38.56
CA GLU A 15 -33.62 0.69 39.28
C GLU A 15 -33.34 0.82 40.77
N ASP A 16 -34.41 0.86 41.57
CA ASP A 16 -34.39 0.99 43.02
C ASP A 16 -33.35 0.04 43.67
N PRO A 17 -32.47 0.50 44.57
CA PRO A 17 -31.56 -0.37 45.33
C PRO A 17 -32.30 -1.50 46.05
N ILE A 18 -33.55 -1.25 46.44
CA ILE A 18 -34.46 -2.20 47.07
C ILE A 18 -34.77 -3.37 46.11
N LYS A 19 -34.90 -3.13 44.80
CA LYS A 19 -35.13 -4.18 43.81
C LYS A 19 -33.90 -5.07 43.59
N ILE A 20 -32.70 -4.50 43.62
CA ILE A 20 -31.43 -5.25 43.47
C ILE A 20 -31.17 -6.09 44.74
N GLN A 21 -31.44 -5.53 45.92
CA GLN A 21 -31.32 -6.23 47.19
C GLN A 21 -32.37 -7.34 47.34
N ASN A 22 -33.61 -7.10 46.91
CA ASN A 22 -34.66 -8.13 46.89
C ASN A 22 -34.34 -9.23 45.87
N ASN A 23 -33.84 -8.90 44.67
CA ASN A 23 -33.44 -9.92 43.69
C ASN A 23 -32.27 -10.79 44.19
N SER A 24 -31.32 -10.23 44.95
CA SER A 24 -30.20 -10.99 45.52
C SER A 24 -30.61 -11.83 46.75
N GLN A 25 -31.52 -11.32 47.59
CA GLN A 25 -32.16 -12.12 48.63
C GLN A 25 -33.02 -13.24 48.03
N GLU A 26 -33.83 -12.96 47.01
CA GLU A 26 -34.65 -13.96 46.32
C GLU A 26 -33.76 -15.00 45.65
N LEU A 27 -32.68 -14.62 44.97
CA LEU A 27 -31.76 -15.57 44.36
C LEU A 27 -31.06 -16.46 45.39
N PHE A 28 -30.60 -15.90 46.52
CA PHE A 28 -30.01 -16.68 47.61
C PHE A 28 -31.05 -17.61 48.27
N LEU A 29 -32.27 -17.13 48.51
CA LEU A 29 -33.37 -17.98 49.00
C LEU A 29 -33.68 -19.07 47.99
N TYR A 30 -33.69 -18.77 46.69
CA TYR A 30 -33.96 -19.71 45.61
C TYR A 30 -32.87 -20.78 45.53
N GLU A 31 -31.59 -20.41 45.63
CA GLU A 31 -30.48 -21.36 45.66
C GLU A 31 -30.49 -22.25 46.92
N THR A 32 -30.81 -21.66 48.08
CA THR A 32 -30.86 -22.39 49.35
C THR A 32 -32.11 -23.28 49.42
N THR A 33 -33.26 -22.81 48.94
CA THR A 33 -34.49 -23.62 48.84
C THR A 33 -34.40 -24.66 47.73
N ILE A 34 -33.76 -24.39 46.59
CA ILE A 34 -33.46 -25.44 45.59
C ILE A 34 -32.54 -26.49 46.20
N SER A 35 -31.53 -26.11 46.99
CA SER A 35 -30.70 -27.08 47.70
C SER A 35 -31.53 -27.94 48.67
N MET A 36 -32.40 -27.32 49.48
CA MET A 36 -33.30 -28.05 50.38
C MET A 36 -34.38 -28.88 49.66
N ILE A 37 -34.95 -28.41 48.55
CA ILE A 37 -35.99 -29.10 47.75
C ILE A 37 -35.39 -30.23 46.90
N SER A 38 -34.17 -30.04 46.40
CA SER A 38 -33.36 -31.09 45.74
C SER A 38 -33.02 -32.22 46.72
N LEU A 39 -32.87 -31.89 48.00
CA LEU A 39 -32.70 -32.86 49.09
C LEU A 39 -34.03 -33.53 49.48
N LEU A 40 -35.15 -32.80 49.56
CA LEU A 40 -36.49 -33.35 49.84
C LEU A 40 -37.03 -34.26 48.71
N HIS A 41 -36.63 -34.03 47.45
CA HIS A 41 -36.97 -34.91 46.32
C HIS A 41 -36.07 -36.16 46.22
N LYS A 42 -34.99 -36.26 47.02
CA LYS A 42 -34.04 -37.39 47.00
C LYS A 42 -34.13 -38.33 48.18
N SER A 43 -34.85 -38.00 49.26
CA SER A 43 -35.01 -38.88 50.42
C SER A 43 -36.42 -39.48 50.49
N ASN A 44 -36.64 -40.59 49.78
CA ASN A 44 -37.73 -41.53 50.04
C ASN A 44 -37.39 -42.42 51.25
N SER A 45 -37.25 -41.84 52.44
CA SER A 45 -37.22 -42.54 53.73
C SER A 45 -37.02 -41.52 54.85
N GLU A 46 -37.74 -41.68 55.95
CA GLU A 46 -37.90 -40.77 57.09
C GLU A 46 -36.64 -40.49 57.94
N GLU A 47 -35.44 -40.50 57.36
CA GLU A 47 -34.19 -40.10 58.03
C GLU A 47 -33.46 -39.04 57.19
N PHE A 48 -33.31 -37.85 57.78
CA PHE A 48 -32.62 -36.72 57.16
C PHE A 48 -31.12 -36.74 57.50
N ASP A 49 -30.27 -36.36 56.54
CA ASP A 49 -28.83 -36.14 56.78
C ASP A 49 -28.63 -34.82 57.55
N TRP A 50 -28.63 -34.92 58.88
CA TRP A 50 -28.63 -33.77 59.78
C TRP A 50 -27.40 -32.87 59.64
N PRO A 51 -26.16 -33.34 59.48
CA PRO A 51 -25.00 -32.48 59.20
C PRO A 51 -25.19 -31.55 58.00
N ILE A 52 -25.75 -32.04 56.88
CA ILE A 52 -25.96 -31.23 55.67
C ILE A 52 -27.07 -30.17 55.88
N ILE A 53 -28.16 -30.56 56.57
CA ILE A 53 -29.23 -29.63 56.94
C ILE A 53 -28.70 -28.58 57.92
N CYS A 54 -27.90 -28.98 58.90
CA CYS A 54 -27.25 -28.08 59.84
C CYS A 54 -26.33 -27.10 59.11
N ASP A 55 -25.50 -27.55 58.18
CA ASP A 55 -24.61 -26.68 57.42
C ASP A 55 -25.39 -25.61 56.62
N SER A 56 -26.50 -26.02 56.00
CA SER A 56 -27.39 -25.13 55.25
C SER A 56 -28.09 -24.10 56.15
N LEU A 57 -28.61 -24.53 57.31
CA LEU A 57 -29.25 -23.64 58.28
C LEU A 57 -28.24 -22.71 58.96
N ILE A 58 -27.02 -23.16 59.22
CA ILE A 58 -25.92 -22.34 59.73
C ILE A 58 -25.55 -21.28 58.69
N ALA A 59 -25.45 -21.64 57.40
CA ALA A 59 -25.22 -20.66 56.33
C ALA A 59 -26.33 -19.59 56.28
N MET A 60 -27.60 -19.98 56.51
CA MET A 60 -28.70 -19.01 56.61
C MET A 60 -28.56 -18.11 57.84
N ILE A 61 -28.26 -18.66 59.03
CA ILE A 61 -28.08 -17.87 60.26
C ILE A 61 -26.94 -16.86 60.11
N LEU A 62 -25.84 -17.25 59.49
CA LEU A 62 -24.65 -16.42 59.28
C LEU A 62 -24.76 -15.50 58.04
N SER A 63 -25.91 -15.49 57.36
CA SER A 63 -26.18 -14.65 56.19
C SER A 63 -26.16 -13.16 56.55
N PRO A 64 -25.66 -12.28 55.66
CA PRO A 64 -25.70 -10.83 55.87
C PRO A 64 -27.12 -10.24 55.75
N PHE A 65 -28.12 -11.03 55.35
CA PHE A 65 -29.51 -10.59 55.20
C PHE A 65 -30.33 -10.93 56.45
N GLU A 66 -30.89 -9.90 57.12
CA GLU A 66 -31.56 -10.06 58.43
C GLU A 66 -32.75 -11.03 58.38
N ASP A 67 -33.58 -10.96 57.34
CA ASP A 67 -34.75 -11.83 57.18
C ASP A 67 -34.35 -13.31 57.01
N VAL A 68 -33.25 -13.55 56.27
CA VAL A 68 -32.70 -14.90 56.04
C VAL A 68 -32.09 -15.46 57.33
N SER A 69 -31.34 -14.63 58.06
CA SER A 69 -30.77 -14.99 59.36
C SER A 69 -31.85 -15.30 60.40
N ASN A 70 -32.91 -14.49 60.44
CA ASN A 70 -34.05 -14.71 61.33
C ASN A 70 -34.78 -16.02 61.01
N PHE A 71 -35.01 -16.31 59.73
CA PHE A 71 -35.61 -17.57 59.33
C PHE A 71 -34.73 -18.77 59.72
N GLY A 72 -33.42 -18.70 59.42
CA GLY A 72 -32.46 -19.73 59.81
C GLY A 72 -32.47 -20.00 61.32
N LYS A 73 -32.47 -18.94 62.14
CA LYS A 73 -32.58 -19.05 63.59
C LYS A 73 -33.87 -19.75 64.01
N GLN A 74 -35.02 -19.31 63.50
CA GLN A 74 -36.32 -19.87 63.87
C GLN A 74 -36.40 -21.37 63.58
N GLN A 75 -35.86 -21.81 62.45
CA GLN A 75 -35.81 -23.23 62.10
C GLN A 75 -34.85 -24.00 63.01
N LEU A 76 -33.63 -23.50 63.24
CA LEU A 76 -32.65 -24.20 64.07
C LEU A 76 -33.11 -24.30 65.55
N THR A 77 -33.68 -23.21 66.09
CA THR A 77 -34.26 -23.20 67.44
C THR A 77 -35.41 -24.20 67.57
N SER A 78 -36.32 -24.26 66.59
CA SER A 78 -37.42 -25.23 66.58
C SER A 78 -36.92 -26.68 66.53
N LEU A 79 -35.84 -26.94 65.77
CA LEU A 79 -35.26 -28.28 65.66
C LEU A 79 -34.55 -28.73 66.94
N LEU A 80 -33.84 -27.82 67.61
CA LEU A 80 -33.22 -28.06 68.92
C LEU A 80 -34.27 -28.28 70.01
N ASP A 81 -35.32 -27.46 70.09
CA ASP A 81 -36.38 -27.60 71.11
C ASP A 81 -37.19 -28.89 70.93
N GLN A 82 -37.35 -29.36 69.69
CA GLN A 82 -38.03 -30.62 69.39
C GLN A 82 -37.10 -31.85 69.52
N ASN A 83 -35.84 -31.68 69.94
CA ASN A 83 -34.81 -32.73 69.99
C ASN A 83 -34.67 -33.52 68.67
N LYS A 84 -34.87 -32.86 67.53
CA LYS A 84 -34.71 -33.49 66.21
C LYS A 84 -33.23 -33.53 65.77
N ILE A 85 -32.38 -32.71 66.38
CA ILE A 85 -30.93 -32.62 66.14
C ILE A 85 -30.23 -32.52 67.49
N SER A 86 -29.08 -33.19 67.67
CA SER A 86 -28.26 -33.08 68.88
C SER A 86 -27.23 -31.95 68.79
N VAL A 87 -26.79 -31.47 69.94
CA VAL A 87 -25.70 -30.47 70.04
C VAL A 87 -24.41 -30.99 69.39
N SER A 88 -24.18 -32.32 69.39
CA SER A 88 -22.99 -32.93 68.80
C SER A 88 -22.94 -32.79 67.26
N GLU A 89 -24.10 -32.79 66.58
CA GLU A 89 -24.15 -32.56 65.13
C GLU A 89 -23.83 -31.10 64.78
N LEU A 90 -24.23 -30.12 65.60
CA LEU A 90 -23.84 -28.72 65.37
C LEU A 90 -22.34 -28.51 65.59
N LEU A 91 -21.75 -29.24 66.54
CA LEU A 91 -20.31 -29.22 66.78
C LEU A 91 -19.52 -29.87 65.65
N SER A 92 -20.01 -30.98 65.09
CA SER A 92 -19.32 -31.68 63.99
C SER A 92 -19.23 -30.86 62.70
N VAL A 93 -20.16 -29.92 62.48
CA VAL A 93 -20.12 -28.94 61.38
C VAL A 93 -19.48 -27.59 61.77
N ASN A 94 -18.73 -27.56 62.87
CA ASN A 94 -17.92 -26.43 63.34
C ASN A 94 -18.73 -25.14 63.59
N TYR A 95 -19.94 -25.25 64.14
CA TYR A 95 -20.78 -24.07 64.41
C TYR A 95 -20.09 -23.03 65.31
N ILE A 96 -19.34 -23.46 66.33
CA ILE A 96 -18.65 -22.55 67.26
C ILE A 96 -17.59 -21.72 66.54
N ASP A 97 -16.69 -22.34 65.77
CA ASP A 97 -15.62 -21.62 65.09
C ASP A 97 -16.15 -20.66 64.01
N ARG A 98 -17.19 -21.08 63.26
CA ARG A 98 -17.86 -20.22 62.27
C ARG A 98 -18.59 -19.04 62.92
N SER A 99 -19.16 -19.26 64.11
CA SER A 99 -19.77 -18.20 64.90
C SER A 99 -18.72 -17.21 65.39
N ILE A 100 -17.58 -17.68 65.91
CA ILE A 100 -16.46 -16.82 66.36
C ILE A 100 -16.03 -15.87 65.23
N GLU A 101 -15.88 -16.37 64.00
CA GLU A 101 -15.44 -15.55 62.87
C GLU A 101 -16.41 -14.39 62.57
N VAL A 102 -17.73 -14.63 62.62
CA VAL A 102 -18.74 -13.59 62.38
C VAL A 102 -18.85 -12.64 63.57
N LEU A 103 -18.78 -13.17 64.80
CA LEU A 103 -18.83 -12.38 66.05
C LEU A 103 -17.64 -11.40 66.14
N GLN A 104 -16.44 -11.84 65.76
CA GLN A 104 -15.23 -11.00 65.75
C GLN A 104 -15.37 -9.76 64.84
N ARG A 105 -16.08 -9.86 63.70
CA ARG A 105 -16.24 -8.72 62.76
C ARG A 105 -17.05 -7.55 63.34
N MET A 106 -17.80 -7.75 64.43
CA MET A 106 -18.52 -6.68 65.13
C MET A 106 -17.68 -5.95 66.18
N LEU A 107 -16.49 -6.44 66.51
CA LEU A 107 -15.57 -5.77 67.42
C LEU A 107 -14.86 -4.59 66.73
N PRO A 108 -14.83 -3.40 67.34
CA PRO A 108 -14.06 -2.25 66.83
C PRO A 108 -12.56 -2.56 66.65
N SER A 109 -11.99 -3.34 67.58
CA SER A 109 -10.59 -3.79 67.53
C SER A 109 -10.29 -4.68 66.32
N TYR A 110 -11.28 -5.42 65.83
CA TYR A 110 -11.14 -6.27 64.64
C TYR A 110 -11.37 -5.51 63.31
N GLN A 111 -12.16 -4.43 63.35
CA GLN A 111 -12.44 -3.58 62.18
C GLN A 111 -11.25 -2.70 61.76
N GLN A 112 -10.28 -2.47 62.65
CA GLN A 112 -9.05 -1.72 62.32
C GLN A 112 -8.03 -2.55 61.52
N SER A 113 -8.15 -3.89 61.53
CA SER A 113 -7.19 -4.82 60.92
C SER A 113 -7.65 -5.43 59.59
N SER A 114 -8.85 -5.13 59.09
CA SER A 114 -9.43 -5.79 57.90
C SER A 114 -10.12 -4.79 56.97
N SER A 115 -9.54 -4.48 55.81
CA SER A 115 -9.97 -3.35 54.96
C SER A 115 -11.10 -3.62 53.95
N SER A 116 -11.86 -4.73 54.04
CA SER A 116 -12.89 -5.03 53.03
C SER A 116 -14.03 -6.00 53.42
N THR A 117 -14.37 -6.20 54.71
CA THR A 117 -15.54 -7.01 55.10
C THR A 117 -16.65 -6.16 55.73
N ALA A 118 -17.89 -6.34 55.27
CA ALA A 118 -19.05 -5.62 55.78
C ALA A 118 -19.36 -6.02 57.24
N VAL A 119 -19.65 -5.02 58.08
CA VAL A 119 -19.97 -5.23 59.50
C VAL A 119 -21.35 -5.89 59.62
N PRO A 120 -21.47 -7.06 60.29
CA PRO A 120 -22.77 -7.72 60.45
C PRO A 120 -23.69 -6.90 61.35
N SER A 121 -24.99 -6.92 61.05
CA SER A 121 -25.97 -6.17 61.84
C SER A 121 -26.15 -6.75 63.25
N SER A 122 -26.66 -5.92 64.16
CA SER A 122 -26.94 -6.35 65.54
C SER A 122 -27.94 -7.53 65.63
N ILE A 123 -28.81 -7.69 64.63
CA ILE A 123 -29.79 -8.77 64.56
C ILE A 123 -29.09 -10.12 64.32
N ILE A 124 -28.15 -10.17 63.37
CA ILE A 124 -27.41 -11.38 63.03
C ILE A 124 -26.58 -11.86 64.23
N ILE A 125 -25.90 -10.94 64.93
CA ILE A 125 -25.14 -11.26 66.15
C ILE A 125 -26.05 -11.85 67.24
N MET A 126 -27.20 -11.22 67.47
CA MET A 126 -28.15 -11.70 68.47
C MET A 126 -28.68 -13.10 68.13
N ASN A 127 -28.85 -13.39 66.84
CA ASN A 127 -29.29 -14.70 66.37
C ASN A 127 -28.23 -15.78 66.66
N ILE A 128 -26.95 -15.51 66.40
CA ILE A 128 -25.84 -16.41 66.72
C ILE A 128 -25.78 -16.69 68.23
N LEU A 129 -25.79 -15.64 69.05
CA LEU A 129 -25.73 -15.77 70.52
C LEU A 129 -26.92 -16.54 71.10
N SER A 130 -28.09 -16.43 70.49
CA SER A 130 -29.29 -17.16 70.92
C SER A 130 -29.14 -18.67 70.73
N ILE A 131 -28.54 -19.11 69.62
CA ILE A 131 -28.31 -20.55 69.38
C ILE A 131 -27.22 -21.09 70.31
N LEU A 132 -26.15 -20.34 70.55
CA LEU A 132 -25.10 -20.74 71.51
C LEU A 132 -25.67 -20.95 72.92
N GLU A 133 -26.59 -20.09 73.36
CA GLU A 133 -27.26 -20.24 74.66
C GLU A 133 -28.18 -21.45 74.67
N GLN A 134 -28.92 -21.68 73.58
CA GLN A 134 -29.79 -22.83 73.45
C GLN A 134 -29.00 -24.15 73.48
N MET A 135 -27.82 -24.19 72.85
CA MET A 135 -26.90 -25.33 72.94
C MET A 135 -26.43 -25.57 74.38
N LEU A 136 -26.06 -24.53 75.13
CA LEU A 136 -25.68 -24.64 76.54
C LEU A 136 -26.82 -25.13 77.43
N THR A 137 -28.05 -24.73 77.12
CA THR A 137 -29.24 -25.08 77.93
C THR A 137 -29.67 -26.52 77.72
N ILE A 138 -29.54 -27.05 76.50
CA ILE A 138 -30.05 -28.37 76.11
C ILE A 138 -28.98 -29.47 76.21
N ALA A 139 -27.68 -29.14 76.19
CA ALA A 139 -26.62 -30.14 76.24
C ALA A 139 -26.61 -30.95 77.54
N SER A 140 -26.78 -32.27 77.42
CA SER A 140 -26.52 -33.26 78.48
C SER A 140 -25.05 -33.72 78.53
N GLU A 141 -24.24 -33.29 77.57
CA GLU A 141 -22.85 -33.72 77.33
C GLU A 141 -21.86 -32.57 77.51
N ARG A 142 -20.57 -32.90 77.68
CA ARG A 142 -19.49 -31.91 77.83
C ARG A 142 -19.32 -31.11 76.53
N ILE A 143 -19.85 -29.89 76.50
CA ILE A 143 -19.48 -28.93 75.46
C ILE A 143 -18.01 -28.54 75.69
N PRO A 144 -17.12 -28.69 74.70
CA PRO A 144 -15.75 -28.23 74.83
C PRO A 144 -15.75 -26.70 74.96
N ILE A 145 -15.30 -26.21 76.11
CA ILE A 145 -15.20 -24.77 76.36
C ILE A 145 -14.04 -24.23 75.50
N SER A 146 -14.37 -23.62 74.37
CA SER A 146 -13.37 -22.97 73.52
C SER A 146 -12.87 -21.70 74.22
N ILE A 147 -11.58 -21.70 74.62
CA ILE A 147 -10.91 -20.53 75.22
C ILE A 147 -11.07 -19.30 74.31
N LYS A 148 -11.00 -19.51 72.99
CA LYS A 148 -11.14 -18.45 72.00
C LYS A 148 -12.56 -17.87 71.92
N LEU A 149 -13.59 -18.70 72.13
CA LEU A 149 -14.97 -18.21 72.25
C LEU A 149 -15.13 -17.35 73.50
N LEU A 150 -14.59 -17.80 74.64
CA LEU A 150 -14.62 -17.03 75.90
C LEU A 150 -13.93 -15.67 75.76
N GLU A 151 -12.74 -15.64 75.14
CA GLU A 151 -12.02 -14.40 74.89
C GLU A 151 -12.81 -13.42 74.01
N VAL A 152 -13.42 -13.91 72.90
CA VAL A 152 -14.21 -13.07 72.00
C VAL A 152 -15.49 -12.57 72.68
N LEU A 153 -16.16 -13.41 73.46
CA LEU A 153 -17.32 -13.01 74.25
C LEU A 153 -16.96 -11.96 75.30
N GLU A 154 -15.85 -12.13 76.04
CA GLU A 154 -15.40 -11.15 77.04
C GLU A 154 -14.99 -9.81 76.38
N GLN A 155 -14.34 -9.85 75.22
CA GLN A 155 -14.04 -8.66 74.43
C GLN A 155 -15.31 -7.96 73.95
N MET A 156 -16.28 -8.71 73.41
CA MET A 156 -17.55 -8.16 72.94
C MET A 156 -18.35 -7.52 74.06
N LYS A 157 -18.34 -8.12 75.26
CA LYS A 157 -18.97 -7.53 76.46
C LYS A 157 -18.38 -6.16 76.81
N ASN A 158 -17.07 -5.99 76.66
CA ASN A 158 -16.37 -4.75 77.00
C ASN A 158 -16.43 -3.68 75.89
N GLU A 159 -16.41 -4.07 74.62
CA GLU A 159 -16.28 -3.14 73.49
C GLU A 159 -17.62 -2.76 72.82
N ILE A 160 -18.62 -3.65 72.82
CA ILE A 160 -19.91 -3.40 72.13
C ILE A 160 -20.89 -2.68 73.05
N LYS A 161 -21.37 -1.50 72.65
CA LYS A 161 -22.28 -0.64 73.44
C LYS A 161 -23.79 -0.94 73.24
N ILE A 162 -24.14 -2.14 72.78
CA ILE A 162 -25.54 -2.58 72.59
C ILE A 162 -25.94 -3.43 73.79
N ILE A 163 -26.76 -2.87 74.67
CA ILE A 163 -27.12 -3.46 75.98
C ILE A 163 -27.71 -4.88 75.84
N SER A 164 -28.57 -5.11 74.85
CA SER A 164 -29.20 -6.41 74.63
C SER A 164 -28.20 -7.52 74.29
N ILE A 165 -27.13 -7.20 73.55
CA ILE A 165 -26.05 -8.13 73.22
C ILE A 165 -25.18 -8.39 74.46
N GLN A 166 -24.82 -7.35 75.22
CA GLN A 166 -24.01 -7.49 76.44
C GLN A 166 -24.65 -8.41 77.48
N ILE A 167 -25.96 -8.26 77.72
CA ILE A 167 -26.70 -9.13 78.64
C ILE A 167 -26.62 -10.59 78.19
N LYS A 168 -26.82 -10.84 76.89
CA LYS A 168 -26.81 -12.20 76.34
C LYS A 168 -25.44 -12.86 76.50
N ILE A 169 -24.38 -12.10 76.28
CA ILE A 169 -22.99 -12.56 76.44
C ILE A 169 -22.67 -12.86 77.91
N GLN A 170 -23.09 -12.01 78.85
CA GLN A 170 -22.90 -12.24 80.29
C GLN A 170 -23.51 -13.59 80.73
N MET A 171 -24.72 -13.91 80.25
CA MET A 171 -25.37 -15.19 80.55
C MET A 171 -24.55 -16.38 80.06
N LEU A 172 -24.06 -16.32 78.82
CA LEU A 172 -23.22 -17.37 78.23
C LEU A 172 -21.94 -17.61 79.05
N LEU A 173 -21.22 -16.54 79.41
CA LEU A 173 -19.96 -16.63 80.18
C LEU A 173 -20.16 -17.30 81.55
N SER A 174 -21.21 -16.92 82.29
CA SER A 174 -21.54 -17.54 83.58
C SER A 174 -21.91 -19.02 83.46
N GLY A 175 -22.58 -19.40 82.36
CA GLY A 175 -22.90 -20.80 82.08
C GLY A 175 -21.66 -21.66 81.85
N PHE A 176 -20.64 -21.10 81.17
CA PHE A 176 -19.36 -21.78 80.95
C PHE A 176 -18.52 -21.91 82.23
N GLU A 177 -18.49 -20.91 83.12
CA GLU A 177 -17.76 -20.96 84.41
C GLU A 177 -18.29 -22.06 85.34
N TYR A 178 -19.62 -22.23 85.43
CA TYR A 178 -20.23 -23.29 86.25
C TYR A 178 -19.80 -24.71 85.83
N ILE A 179 -19.67 -24.94 84.52
CA ILE A 179 -19.22 -26.23 83.98
C ILE A 179 -17.73 -26.48 84.27
N TRP A 180 -16.92 -25.43 84.44
CA TRP A 180 -15.49 -25.53 84.74
C TRP A 180 -15.21 -25.95 86.20
N GLU A 181 -15.96 -25.44 87.19
CA GLU A 181 -15.74 -25.73 88.62
C GLU A 181 -16.05 -27.19 89.02
N ILE A 182 -17.03 -27.83 88.39
CA ILE A 182 -17.41 -29.24 88.68
C ILE A 182 -16.28 -30.22 88.32
N ASN A 183 -15.37 -29.85 87.43
CA ASN A 183 -14.32 -30.75 86.93
C ASN A 183 -13.03 -30.78 87.79
N LYS A 184 -12.98 -30.09 88.94
CA LYS A 184 -11.73 -29.88 89.72
C LYS A 184 -11.53 -30.79 90.96
N GLU A 185 -12.52 -31.58 91.39
CA GLU A 185 -12.43 -32.44 92.59
C GLU A 185 -12.20 -33.94 92.25
N SER A 186 -10.95 -34.34 91.98
CA SER A 186 -10.49 -35.71 92.25
C SER A 186 -8.96 -35.79 92.20
N LYS A 187 -8.28 -35.78 93.36
CA LYS A 187 -7.09 -36.58 93.72
C LYS A 187 -6.37 -36.06 94.98
N THR A 188 -6.52 -36.80 96.07
CA THR A 188 -5.58 -36.99 97.20
C THR A 188 -5.50 -38.53 97.35
N ASP A 189 -4.40 -39.24 97.66
CA ASP A 189 -3.26 -39.05 98.55
C ASP A 189 -2.04 -39.84 98.01
N GLN A 190 -0.80 -39.34 98.14
CA GLN A 190 0.42 -40.11 98.51
C GLN A 190 1.67 -39.20 98.64
N ASP A 191 1.59 -38.21 99.51
CA ASP A 191 2.49 -37.05 99.65
C ASP A 191 3.92 -37.33 100.18
N ASP A 192 4.51 -38.50 99.92
CA ASP A 192 5.93 -38.79 100.24
C ASP A 192 6.58 -39.82 99.27
N SER A 193 5.79 -40.71 98.66
CA SER A 193 6.25 -41.51 97.49
C SER A 193 6.10 -40.74 96.19
N ILE A 194 5.22 -39.73 96.18
CA ILE A 194 5.02 -38.81 95.07
C ILE A 194 6.29 -37.98 94.85
N ASP A 195 6.92 -37.35 95.85
CA ASP A 195 8.12 -36.50 95.61
C ASP A 195 9.32 -37.24 94.97
N GLN A 196 9.61 -38.48 95.38
CA GLN A 196 10.70 -39.26 94.76
C GLN A 196 10.34 -39.81 93.38
N LEU A 197 9.10 -40.24 93.17
CA LEU A 197 8.62 -40.63 91.85
C LEU A 197 8.47 -39.41 90.95
N GLU A 198 8.10 -38.25 91.46
CA GLU A 198 8.00 -36.98 90.74
C GLU A 198 9.37 -36.47 90.37
N GLN A 199 10.39 -36.56 91.24
CA GLN A 199 11.77 -36.23 90.83
C GLN A 199 12.30 -37.17 89.74
N GLN A 200 12.05 -38.48 89.86
CA GLN A 200 12.45 -39.45 88.83
C GLN A 200 11.63 -39.31 87.55
N ILE A 201 10.35 -39.00 87.65
CA ILE A 201 9.47 -38.74 86.51
C ILE A 201 9.90 -37.44 85.85
N GLU A 202 10.15 -36.36 86.60
CA GLU A 202 10.58 -35.06 86.10
C GLU A 202 11.99 -35.14 85.47
N GLU A 203 12.93 -35.89 86.04
CA GLU A 203 14.22 -36.19 85.39
C GLU A 203 14.03 -37.07 84.13
N SER A 204 13.16 -38.08 84.18
CA SER A 204 12.86 -38.91 83.01
C SER A 204 12.11 -38.14 81.92
N GLU A 205 11.29 -37.17 82.30
CA GLU A 205 10.54 -36.27 81.42
C GLU A 205 11.47 -35.24 80.84
N ARG A 206 12.40 -34.65 81.61
CA ARG A 206 13.48 -33.81 81.06
C ARG A 206 14.33 -34.59 80.07
N MET A 207 14.72 -35.82 80.39
CA MET A 207 15.48 -36.69 79.49
C MET A 207 14.66 -37.05 78.24
N ARG A 208 13.37 -37.36 78.38
CA ARG A 208 12.45 -37.62 77.25
C ARG A 208 12.28 -36.38 76.38
N ILE A 209 12.04 -35.21 76.97
CA ILE A 209 11.92 -33.93 76.26
C ILE A 209 13.22 -33.63 75.51
N GLN A 210 14.39 -33.89 76.12
CA GLN A 210 15.67 -33.63 75.47
C GLN A 210 15.94 -34.61 74.31
N ILE A 211 15.61 -35.90 74.49
CA ILE A 211 15.67 -36.90 73.42
C ILE A 211 14.66 -36.57 72.32
N GLU A 212 13.46 -36.14 72.67
CA GLU A 212 12.40 -35.77 71.73
C GLU A 212 12.77 -34.51 70.96
N GLN A 213 13.32 -33.48 71.61
CA GLN A 213 13.86 -32.30 70.94
C GLN A 213 15.01 -32.65 69.98
N GLU A 214 15.93 -33.54 70.39
CA GLU A 214 17.01 -33.98 69.52
C GLU A 214 16.50 -34.87 68.37
N THR A 215 15.47 -35.69 68.63
CA THR A 215 14.80 -36.50 67.60
C THR A 215 14.08 -35.62 66.59
N ILE A 216 13.36 -34.59 67.05
CA ILE A 216 12.73 -33.57 66.20
C ILE A 216 13.80 -32.82 65.41
N ARG A 217 14.92 -32.46 66.04
CA ARG A 217 16.02 -31.78 65.35
C ARG A 217 16.63 -32.64 64.25
N ILE A 218 16.90 -33.92 64.51
CA ILE A 218 17.42 -34.87 63.54
C ILE A 218 16.38 -35.11 62.44
N GLN A 219 15.10 -35.28 62.77
CA GLN A 219 14.02 -35.41 61.79
C GLN A 219 13.92 -34.17 60.90
N GLN A 220 14.01 -32.97 61.48
CA GLN A 220 13.99 -31.73 60.71
C GLN A 220 15.21 -31.64 59.78
N GLN A 221 16.39 -32.06 60.24
CA GLN A 221 17.59 -32.13 59.40
C GLN A 221 17.44 -33.17 58.28
N CYS A 222 16.86 -34.34 58.56
CA CYS A 222 16.57 -35.36 57.55
C CYS A 222 15.55 -34.85 56.52
N VAL A 223 14.48 -34.18 56.96
CA VAL A 223 13.48 -33.57 56.08
C VAL A 223 14.10 -32.48 55.21
N ASN A 224 14.92 -31.61 55.79
CA ASN A 224 15.60 -30.55 55.04
C ASN A 224 16.60 -31.13 54.03
N ALA A 225 17.40 -32.11 54.42
CA ALA A 225 18.35 -32.78 53.50
C ALA A 225 17.62 -33.54 52.38
N GLU A 226 16.47 -34.15 52.67
CA GLU A 226 15.63 -34.80 51.66
C GLU A 226 14.97 -33.79 50.71
N GLN A 227 14.55 -32.63 51.22
CA GLN A 227 14.05 -31.52 50.43
C GLN A 227 15.12 -30.92 49.52
N GLU A 228 16.31 -30.65 50.05
CA GLU A 228 17.46 -30.17 49.27
C GLU A 228 17.86 -31.18 48.18
N LYS A 229 17.80 -32.49 48.49
CA LYS A 229 18.04 -33.54 47.51
C LYS A 229 16.97 -33.53 46.41
N LYS A 230 15.68 -33.42 46.76
CA LYS A 230 14.57 -33.31 45.79
C LYS A 230 14.72 -32.08 44.90
N GLU A 231 15.09 -30.93 45.47
CA GLU A 231 15.33 -29.71 44.71
C GLU A 231 16.56 -29.83 43.80
N ALA A 232 17.62 -30.51 44.25
CA ALA A 232 18.80 -30.77 43.41
C ALA A 232 18.47 -31.73 42.25
N ASP A 233 17.67 -32.77 42.51
CA ASP A 233 17.20 -33.71 41.48
C ASP A 233 16.29 -32.98 40.46
N GLU A 234 15.40 -32.10 40.91
CA GLU A 234 14.52 -31.30 40.06
C GLU A 234 15.31 -30.27 39.21
N ARG A 235 16.30 -29.58 39.79
CA ARG A 235 17.22 -28.71 39.03
C ARG A 235 17.97 -29.50 37.96
N THR A 236 18.41 -30.71 38.29
CA THR A 236 19.12 -31.58 37.33
C THR A 236 18.19 -32.02 36.21
N PHE A 237 16.94 -32.35 36.53
CA PHE A 237 15.90 -32.68 35.54
C PHE A 237 15.60 -31.51 34.60
N ILE A 238 15.40 -30.30 35.14
CA ILE A 238 15.18 -29.08 34.34
C ILE A 238 16.39 -28.80 33.44
N ALA A 239 17.62 -28.92 33.96
CA ALA A 239 18.84 -28.72 33.17
C ALA A 239 18.97 -29.73 32.01
N LEU A 240 18.58 -30.99 32.23
CA LEU A 240 18.53 -32.01 31.18
C LEU A 240 17.46 -31.69 30.13
N GLN A 241 16.28 -31.26 30.56
CA GLN A 241 15.20 -30.83 29.66
C GLN A 241 15.63 -29.65 28.78
N MET A 242 16.24 -28.64 29.38
CA MET A 242 16.77 -27.47 28.65
C MET A 242 17.83 -27.88 27.63
N LYS A 243 18.76 -28.77 27.98
CA LYS A 243 19.76 -29.30 27.03
C LYS A 243 19.10 -30.06 25.88
N MET A 244 18.07 -30.85 26.17
CA MET A 244 17.35 -31.61 25.15
C MET A 244 16.55 -30.69 24.21
N ASP A 245 15.98 -29.60 24.71
CA ASP A 245 15.27 -28.61 23.91
C ASP A 245 16.21 -27.66 23.14
N GLU A 246 17.39 -27.36 23.69
CA GLU A 246 18.51 -26.71 22.98
C GLU A 246 18.96 -27.58 21.79
N GLU A 247 19.16 -28.88 22.01
CA GLU A 247 19.57 -29.82 20.97
C GLU A 247 18.50 -29.99 19.89
N LYS A 248 17.21 -30.06 20.28
CA LYS A 248 16.10 -30.05 19.31
C LYS A 248 16.08 -28.77 18.48
N ARG A 249 16.28 -27.60 19.09
CA ARG A 249 16.37 -26.32 18.37
C ARG A 249 17.58 -26.31 17.43
N ARG A 250 18.73 -26.87 17.84
CA ARG A 250 19.91 -27.01 16.99
C ARG A 250 19.63 -27.90 15.78
N ILE A 251 19.03 -29.07 15.99
CA ILE A 251 18.66 -30.00 14.90
C ILE A 251 17.67 -29.35 13.93
N GLN A 252 16.66 -28.63 14.43
CA GLN A 252 15.72 -27.90 13.57
C GLN A 252 16.41 -26.78 12.78
N ALA A 253 17.33 -26.04 13.40
CA ALA A 253 18.12 -25.02 12.71
C ALA A 253 19.01 -25.65 11.63
N GLU A 254 19.74 -26.73 11.93
CA GLU A 254 20.54 -27.49 10.96
C GLU A 254 19.69 -28.00 9.77
N GLN A 255 18.50 -28.56 10.04
CA GLN A 255 17.56 -28.97 8.98
C GLN A 255 17.09 -27.80 8.11
N SER A 256 16.81 -26.64 8.71
CA SER A 256 16.41 -25.44 7.97
C SER A 256 17.54 -24.89 7.08
N VAL A 257 18.80 -25.01 7.53
CA VAL A 257 19.99 -24.67 6.76
C VAL A 257 20.14 -25.62 5.57
N ILE A 258 20.05 -26.94 5.78
CA ILE A 258 20.14 -27.95 4.71
C ILE A 258 19.06 -27.72 3.63
N ILE A 259 17.81 -27.44 4.03
CA ILE A 259 16.72 -27.14 3.09
C ILE A 259 17.02 -25.86 2.29
N SER A 260 17.60 -24.85 2.93
CA SER A 260 17.95 -23.59 2.27
C SER A 260 19.12 -23.75 1.32
N GLU A 261 20.16 -24.48 1.71
CA GLU A 261 21.30 -24.85 0.86
C GLU A 261 20.84 -25.62 -0.38
N GLN A 262 19.92 -26.59 -0.21
CA GLN A 262 19.37 -27.34 -1.34
C GLN A 262 18.61 -26.44 -2.32
N LYS A 263 17.89 -25.42 -1.83
CA LYS A 263 17.23 -24.42 -2.69
C LYS A 263 18.25 -23.56 -3.43
N ILE A 264 19.35 -23.16 -2.77
CA ILE A 264 20.43 -22.41 -3.41
C ILE A 264 21.06 -23.24 -4.53
N ILE A 265 21.37 -24.51 -4.29
CA ILE A 265 21.93 -25.42 -5.31
C ILE A 265 20.98 -25.56 -6.50
N ASP A 266 19.67 -25.73 -6.28
CA ASP A 266 18.68 -25.80 -7.36
C ASP A 266 18.61 -24.49 -8.18
N ILE A 267 18.66 -23.33 -7.51
CA ILE A 267 18.72 -22.01 -8.17
C ILE A 267 20.02 -21.88 -8.99
N GLU A 268 21.17 -22.25 -8.43
CA GLU A 268 22.46 -22.20 -9.12
C GLU A 268 22.49 -23.10 -10.36
N GLN A 269 21.93 -24.32 -10.28
CA GLN A 269 21.81 -25.21 -11.43
C GLN A 269 20.91 -24.61 -12.52
N LYS A 270 19.75 -24.05 -12.13
CA LYS A 270 18.85 -23.35 -13.06
C LYS A 270 19.53 -22.15 -13.73
N LEU A 271 20.30 -21.37 -12.97
CA LEU A 271 21.07 -20.23 -13.51
C LEU A 271 22.15 -20.70 -14.49
N ARG A 272 22.89 -21.76 -14.19
CA ARG A 272 23.89 -22.33 -15.13
C ARG A 272 23.24 -22.77 -16.44
N LEU A 273 22.15 -23.54 -16.36
CA LEU A 273 21.40 -23.99 -17.55
C LEU A 273 20.85 -22.81 -18.35
N PHE A 274 20.40 -21.75 -17.67
CA PHE A 274 19.96 -20.52 -18.33
C PHE A 274 21.13 -19.81 -19.04
N CYS A 275 22.28 -19.64 -18.38
CA CYS A 275 23.47 -19.03 -18.97
C CYS A 275 23.98 -19.81 -20.19
N ASP A 276 24.02 -21.14 -20.11
CA ASP A 276 24.44 -21.99 -21.23
C ASP A 276 23.46 -21.88 -22.41
N ARG A 277 22.15 -21.82 -22.13
CA ARG A 277 21.13 -21.56 -23.15
C ARG A 277 21.36 -20.22 -23.83
N VAL A 278 21.52 -19.14 -23.07
CA VAL A 278 21.74 -17.78 -23.63
C VAL A 278 23.00 -17.74 -24.50
N LYS A 279 24.07 -18.44 -24.12
CA LYS A 279 25.29 -18.56 -24.95
C LYS A 279 25.01 -19.28 -26.27
N ILE A 280 24.29 -20.40 -26.23
CA ILE A 280 23.92 -21.15 -27.44
C ILE A 280 23.06 -20.28 -28.36
N GLU A 281 22.05 -19.61 -27.81
CA GLU A 281 21.16 -18.71 -28.56
C GLU A 281 21.92 -17.51 -29.16
N GLY A 282 22.89 -16.96 -28.42
CA GLY A 282 23.79 -15.91 -28.89
C GLY A 282 24.69 -16.38 -30.04
N GLN A 283 25.25 -17.60 -29.93
CA GLN A 283 26.06 -18.19 -31.00
C GLN A 283 25.23 -18.43 -32.26
N GLU A 284 23.99 -18.94 -32.14
CA GLU A 284 23.07 -19.11 -33.27
C GLU A 284 22.84 -17.77 -33.99
N MET A 285 22.66 -16.68 -33.24
CA MET A 285 22.51 -15.33 -33.80
C MET A 285 23.78 -14.86 -34.53
N GLU A 286 24.96 -15.05 -33.94
CA GLU A 286 26.23 -14.68 -34.58
C GLU A 286 26.51 -15.47 -35.86
N ASP A 287 26.26 -16.77 -35.84
CA ASP A 287 26.41 -17.65 -37.01
C ASP A 287 25.45 -17.25 -38.14
N LEU A 288 24.22 -16.86 -37.79
CA LEU A 288 23.25 -16.31 -38.72
C LEU A 288 23.74 -15.00 -39.36
N ILE A 289 24.25 -14.06 -38.56
CA ILE A 289 24.81 -12.79 -39.07
C ILE A 289 25.98 -13.07 -40.03
N ARG A 290 26.86 -14.01 -39.66
CA ARG A 290 27.98 -14.42 -40.51
C ARG A 290 27.51 -15.00 -41.84
N GLY A 291 26.50 -15.88 -41.82
CA GLY A 291 25.93 -16.47 -43.02
C GLY A 291 25.31 -15.45 -43.97
N ILE A 292 24.61 -14.45 -43.42
CA ILE A 292 24.00 -13.35 -44.18
C ILE A 292 25.06 -12.52 -44.93
N ASN A 293 26.17 -12.17 -44.26
CA ASN A 293 27.23 -11.34 -44.86
C ASN A 293 27.95 -12.03 -46.03
N ILE A 294 28.01 -13.37 -46.05
CA ILE A 294 28.65 -14.13 -47.13
C ILE A 294 27.78 -14.17 -48.40
N GLN A 295 26.46 -14.00 -48.27
CA GLN A 295 25.48 -14.19 -49.35
C GLN A 295 25.02 -12.90 -50.05
N GLN A 296 25.81 -11.82 -49.99
CA GLN A 296 25.42 -10.49 -50.51
C GLN A 296 25.44 -10.33 -52.05
N ASP A 297 25.55 -11.41 -52.83
CA ASP A 297 25.67 -11.30 -54.29
C ASP A 297 24.42 -10.66 -54.93
N SER A 298 24.67 -9.57 -55.66
CA SER A 298 23.69 -8.57 -56.10
C SER A 298 23.02 -8.95 -57.43
N THR A 299 22.23 -10.02 -57.43
CA THR A 299 21.31 -10.28 -58.55
C THR A 299 19.88 -9.85 -58.20
N GLU A 300 19.28 -9.08 -59.11
CA GLU A 300 17.90 -8.63 -58.99
C GLU A 300 16.95 -9.84 -59.02
N MET A 301 16.13 -9.97 -57.99
CA MET A 301 15.22 -11.10 -57.84
C MET A 301 13.97 -10.96 -58.70
N LYS A 302 13.65 -12.02 -59.45
CA LYS A 302 12.42 -12.08 -60.25
C LYS A 302 11.28 -12.69 -59.46
N LEU A 303 10.05 -12.43 -59.90
CA LEU A 303 8.84 -13.03 -59.31
C LEU A 303 8.91 -14.57 -59.28
N SER A 304 9.49 -15.20 -60.33
CA SER A 304 9.71 -16.65 -60.39
C SER A 304 10.52 -17.18 -59.21
N ASP A 305 11.53 -16.43 -58.79
CA ASP A 305 12.46 -16.84 -57.75
C ASP A 305 11.78 -16.79 -56.38
N TRP A 306 10.92 -15.79 -56.16
CA TRP A 306 10.07 -15.72 -54.96
C TRP A 306 9.04 -16.85 -54.91
N ILE A 307 8.43 -17.21 -56.05
CA ILE A 307 7.49 -18.34 -56.12
C ILE A 307 8.21 -19.67 -55.80
N GLU A 308 9.46 -19.85 -56.24
CA GLU A 308 10.26 -21.03 -55.90
C GLU A 308 10.58 -21.08 -54.40
N MET A 309 11.00 -19.96 -53.81
CA MET A 309 11.24 -19.86 -52.36
C MET A 309 9.97 -20.19 -51.56
N LYS A 310 8.82 -19.65 -51.97
CA LYS A 310 7.53 -19.98 -51.37
C LYS A 310 7.27 -21.48 -51.39
N LYS A 311 7.43 -22.14 -52.56
CA LYS A 311 7.24 -23.59 -52.68
C LYS A 311 8.15 -24.37 -51.75
N GLY A 312 9.40 -23.94 -51.61
CA GLY A 312 10.34 -24.55 -50.67
C GLY A 312 9.94 -24.38 -49.20
N LEU A 313 9.43 -23.21 -48.81
CA LEU A 313 8.89 -22.97 -47.47
C LEU A 313 7.65 -23.82 -47.18
N GLU A 314 6.78 -24.01 -48.17
CA GLU A 314 5.54 -24.77 -48.06
C GLU A 314 5.73 -26.29 -48.21
N GLN A 315 6.96 -26.76 -48.49
CA GLN A 315 7.25 -28.18 -48.65
C GLN A 315 6.85 -28.96 -47.38
N GLU A 316 6.03 -29.99 -47.55
CA GLU A 316 5.59 -30.86 -46.46
C GLU A 316 6.75 -31.72 -45.94
N GLU A 317 6.86 -31.84 -44.61
CA GLU A 317 7.88 -32.65 -43.94
C GLU A 317 7.46 -34.12 -43.89
N CYS A 318 7.67 -34.82 -44.99
CA CYS A 318 7.39 -36.24 -45.11
C CYS A 318 8.68 -37.09 -45.12
N GLY A 319 8.52 -38.40 -44.87
CA GLY A 319 9.63 -39.36 -44.88
C GLY A 319 10.23 -39.68 -43.50
N THR A 320 11.46 -40.18 -43.51
CA THR A 320 12.25 -40.50 -42.31
C THR A 320 12.63 -39.23 -41.53
N ASP A 321 13.08 -39.38 -40.28
CA ASP A 321 13.49 -38.22 -39.48
C ASP A 321 14.65 -37.44 -40.12
N ASP A 322 15.60 -38.13 -40.77
CA ASP A 322 16.67 -37.49 -41.56
C ASP A 322 16.13 -36.71 -42.76
N GLN A 323 15.12 -37.26 -43.46
CA GLN A 323 14.49 -36.59 -44.59
C GLN A 323 13.72 -35.34 -44.14
N LYS A 324 12.98 -35.43 -43.03
CA LYS A 324 12.32 -34.26 -42.42
C LYS A 324 13.33 -33.21 -41.98
N GLN A 325 14.44 -33.62 -41.38
CA GLN A 325 15.51 -32.71 -40.96
C GLN A 325 16.16 -32.00 -42.15
N LEU A 326 16.38 -32.72 -43.26
CA LEU A 326 16.89 -32.12 -44.50
C LEU A 326 15.90 -31.09 -45.08
N ILE A 327 14.59 -31.38 -45.04
CA ILE A 327 13.56 -30.42 -45.48
C ILE A 327 13.57 -29.17 -44.58
N ARG A 328 13.68 -29.33 -43.25
CA ARG A 328 13.80 -28.21 -42.30
C ARG A 328 15.02 -27.34 -42.58
N GLN A 329 16.17 -27.95 -42.83
CA GLN A 329 17.39 -27.23 -43.19
C GLN A 329 17.21 -26.42 -44.49
N LYS A 330 16.55 -26.98 -45.50
CA LYS A 330 16.23 -26.23 -46.73
C LYS A 330 15.34 -25.03 -46.46
N LYS A 331 14.30 -25.18 -45.64
CA LYS A 331 13.43 -24.06 -45.22
C LYS A 331 14.21 -22.97 -44.49
N GLN A 332 15.13 -23.35 -43.62
CA GLN A 332 16.01 -22.43 -42.91
C GLN A 332 16.94 -21.67 -43.87
N GLN A 333 17.55 -22.36 -44.84
CA GLN A 333 18.37 -21.73 -45.88
C GLN A 333 17.58 -20.73 -46.72
N ILE A 334 16.32 -21.02 -47.04
CA ILE A 334 15.45 -20.07 -47.73
C ILE A 334 15.23 -18.82 -46.86
N CYS A 335 14.95 -18.97 -45.56
CA CYS A 335 14.81 -17.84 -44.64
C CYS A 335 16.11 -16.99 -44.57
N GLN A 336 17.28 -17.63 -44.53
CA GLN A 336 18.57 -16.94 -44.54
C GLN A 336 18.81 -16.17 -45.85
N LYS A 337 18.43 -16.76 -46.99
CA LYS A 337 18.49 -16.09 -48.29
C LYS A 337 17.57 -14.87 -48.34
N ILE A 338 16.35 -14.95 -47.80
CA ILE A 338 15.44 -13.80 -47.67
C ILE A 338 16.12 -12.67 -46.88
N LEU A 339 16.82 -13.01 -45.79
CA LEU A 339 17.52 -12.01 -44.97
C LEU A 339 18.67 -11.35 -45.73
N SER A 340 19.52 -12.10 -46.42
CA SER A 340 20.65 -11.54 -47.19
C SER A 340 20.20 -10.58 -48.30
N LEU A 341 18.98 -10.76 -48.80
CA LEU A 341 18.42 -9.89 -49.82
C LEU A 341 17.98 -8.52 -49.30
N PHE A 342 17.62 -8.40 -48.02
CA PHE A 342 17.03 -7.17 -47.47
C PHE A 342 17.88 -6.48 -46.40
N VAL A 343 18.75 -7.20 -45.70
CA VAL A 343 19.59 -6.61 -44.66
C VAL A 343 20.46 -5.49 -45.23
N GLY A 344 20.39 -4.31 -44.62
CA GLY A 344 21.15 -3.13 -45.03
C GLY A 344 20.65 -2.43 -46.30
N LYS A 345 19.52 -2.85 -46.88
CA LYS A 345 18.93 -2.22 -48.08
C LYS A 345 17.70 -1.38 -47.71
N SER A 346 17.56 -0.24 -48.37
CA SER A 346 16.45 0.71 -48.17
C SER A 346 15.34 0.62 -49.22
N ASN A 347 15.50 -0.21 -50.25
CA ASN A 347 14.49 -0.37 -51.30
C ASN A 347 13.43 -1.40 -50.87
N ASP A 348 12.19 -0.95 -50.73
CA ASP A 348 11.05 -1.77 -50.32
C ASP A 348 10.32 -2.44 -51.51
N GLU A 349 10.62 -2.08 -52.75
CA GLU A 349 9.98 -2.67 -53.94
C GLU A 349 10.12 -4.20 -53.99
N PRO A 350 11.30 -4.81 -53.73
CA PRO A 350 11.39 -6.27 -53.74
C PRO A 350 10.68 -6.91 -52.54
N LYS A 351 10.45 -6.17 -51.44
CA LYS A 351 9.60 -6.65 -50.33
C LYS A 351 8.15 -6.75 -50.79
N LYS A 352 7.65 -5.75 -51.51
CA LYS A 352 6.30 -5.77 -52.11
C LYS A 352 6.10 -7.00 -52.99
N VAL A 353 7.01 -7.23 -53.94
CA VAL A 353 6.97 -8.38 -54.85
C VAL A 353 7.00 -9.71 -54.08
N ALA A 354 7.81 -9.83 -53.03
CA ALA A 354 7.85 -11.03 -52.19
C ALA A 354 6.53 -11.26 -51.42
N ILE A 355 5.90 -10.20 -50.91
CA ILE A 355 4.59 -10.27 -50.24
C ILE A 355 3.51 -10.70 -51.24
N GLU A 356 3.49 -10.12 -52.44
CA GLU A 356 2.56 -10.48 -53.51
C GLU A 356 2.76 -11.92 -54.00
N ALA A 357 4.01 -12.41 -54.01
CA ALA A 357 4.33 -13.81 -54.31
C ALA A 357 3.82 -14.80 -53.24
N GLY A 358 3.42 -14.31 -52.05
CA GLY A 358 2.87 -15.11 -50.96
C GLY A 358 3.91 -15.66 -49.98
N ILE A 359 5.08 -15.01 -49.88
CA ILE A 359 6.14 -15.40 -48.93
C ILE A 359 5.66 -15.25 -47.47
N ILE A 360 4.90 -14.20 -47.17
CA ILE A 360 4.44 -13.93 -45.81
C ILE A 360 3.47 -15.01 -45.33
N GLU A 361 2.52 -15.42 -46.17
CA GLU A 361 1.59 -16.50 -45.87
C GLU A 361 2.34 -17.82 -45.63
N ALA A 362 3.39 -18.10 -46.41
CA ALA A 362 4.24 -19.28 -46.21
C ALA A 362 5.00 -19.24 -44.87
N LEU A 363 5.56 -18.08 -44.51
CA LEU A 363 6.25 -17.89 -43.22
C LEU A 363 5.26 -17.98 -42.04
N ILE A 364 4.09 -17.37 -42.14
CA ILE A 364 3.02 -17.46 -41.14
C ILE A 364 2.58 -18.91 -40.96
N LYS A 365 2.32 -19.62 -42.06
CA LYS A 365 1.93 -21.04 -42.02
C LYS A 365 3.01 -21.90 -41.36
N LEU A 366 4.29 -21.65 -41.66
CA LEU A 366 5.42 -22.33 -41.05
C LEU A 366 5.44 -22.12 -39.53
N ILE A 367 5.37 -20.87 -39.08
CA ILE A 367 5.32 -20.52 -37.65
C ILE A 367 4.11 -21.14 -36.94
N MET A 368 2.95 -21.17 -37.61
CA MET A 368 1.73 -21.72 -37.03
C MET A 368 1.77 -23.24 -36.91
N THR A 369 2.41 -23.93 -37.84
CA THR A 369 2.46 -25.40 -37.90
C THR A 369 3.47 -25.99 -36.91
N TYR A 370 4.60 -25.30 -36.69
CA TYR A 370 5.68 -25.81 -35.85
C TYR A 370 5.36 -25.72 -34.35
N SER A 371 5.87 -26.66 -33.56
CA SER A 371 5.95 -26.47 -32.10
C SER A 371 6.98 -25.38 -31.77
N LEU A 372 6.90 -24.77 -30.59
CA LEU A 372 7.77 -23.62 -30.27
C LEU A 372 9.26 -24.00 -30.35
N ASP A 373 9.63 -25.19 -29.90
CA ASP A 373 11.01 -25.72 -29.94
C ASP A 373 11.57 -25.93 -31.36
N GLN A 374 10.71 -26.02 -32.38
CA GLN A 374 11.12 -26.18 -33.77
C GLN A 374 11.33 -24.83 -34.48
N ILE A 375 10.89 -23.73 -33.89
CA ILE A 375 10.97 -22.41 -34.50
C ILE A 375 12.36 -21.83 -34.28
N THR A 376 13.02 -21.44 -35.37
CA THR A 376 14.39 -20.91 -35.34
C THR A 376 14.42 -19.39 -35.44
N ILE A 377 15.54 -18.77 -35.02
CA ILE A 377 15.73 -17.32 -35.11
C ILE A 377 15.61 -16.84 -36.57
N SER A 378 16.14 -17.63 -37.52
CA SER A 378 16.14 -17.31 -38.96
C SER A 378 14.72 -17.14 -39.52
N GLN A 379 13.79 -18.01 -39.12
CA GLN A 379 12.40 -17.98 -39.59
C GLN A 379 11.67 -16.72 -39.10
N VAL A 380 11.86 -16.38 -37.83
CA VAL A 380 11.21 -15.21 -37.22
C VAL A 380 11.85 -13.91 -37.72
N TRP A 381 13.16 -13.88 -37.92
CA TRP A 381 13.84 -12.72 -38.52
C TRP A 381 13.36 -12.52 -39.97
N ALA A 382 13.23 -13.59 -40.76
CA ALA A 382 12.75 -13.49 -42.13
C ALA A 382 11.35 -12.85 -42.21
N LEU A 383 10.49 -13.03 -41.21
CA LEU A 383 9.23 -12.30 -41.10
C LEU A 383 9.44 -10.84 -40.63
N TYR A 384 10.24 -10.65 -39.58
CA TYR A 384 10.53 -9.32 -39.00
C TYR A 384 11.07 -8.32 -40.02
N ILE A 385 11.93 -8.73 -40.96
CA ILE A 385 12.58 -7.82 -41.92
C ILE A 385 11.57 -7.08 -42.81
N PHE A 386 10.39 -7.66 -43.01
CA PHE A 386 9.31 -7.00 -43.75
C PHE A 386 8.60 -5.93 -42.92
N THR A 387 8.61 -6.04 -41.58
CA THR A 387 7.91 -5.10 -40.70
C THR A 387 8.62 -3.74 -40.57
N TYR A 388 9.90 -3.67 -40.94
CA TYR A 388 10.65 -2.43 -41.00
C TYR A 388 10.62 -1.88 -42.43
N SER A 389 9.50 -1.29 -42.83
CA SER A 389 9.23 -0.86 -44.21
C SER A 389 8.28 0.35 -44.25
N THR A 390 7.94 0.83 -45.46
CA THR A 390 6.93 1.88 -45.67
C THR A 390 5.53 1.49 -45.20
N ASP A 391 4.67 2.50 -44.99
CA ASP A 391 3.25 2.34 -44.66
C ASP A 391 2.52 1.40 -45.62
N GLU A 392 2.81 1.46 -46.92
CA GLU A 392 2.23 0.57 -47.94
C GLU A 392 2.57 -0.90 -47.67
N ILE A 393 3.84 -1.20 -47.38
CA ILE A 393 4.28 -2.56 -47.07
C ILE A 393 3.64 -3.07 -45.78
N CYS A 394 3.54 -2.22 -44.76
CA CYS A 394 2.91 -2.62 -43.49
C CYS A 394 1.39 -2.82 -43.61
N GLU A 395 0.70 -2.05 -44.46
CA GLU A 395 -0.70 -2.31 -44.80
C GLU A 395 -0.85 -3.66 -45.54
N LEU A 396 0.03 -3.95 -46.49
CA LEU A 396 0.06 -5.26 -47.17
C LEU A 396 0.32 -6.40 -46.18
N LEU A 397 1.26 -6.23 -45.24
CA LEU A 397 1.52 -7.22 -44.20
C LEU A 397 0.31 -7.45 -43.30
N PHE A 398 -0.36 -6.39 -42.87
CA PHE A 398 -1.56 -6.48 -42.05
C PHE A 398 -2.66 -7.30 -42.75
N SER A 399 -2.84 -7.13 -44.06
CA SER A 399 -3.79 -7.90 -44.86
C SER A 399 -3.56 -9.43 -44.83
N LYS A 400 -2.36 -9.88 -44.44
CA LYS A 400 -1.99 -11.30 -44.32
C LYS A 400 -2.30 -11.91 -42.95
N ASN A 401 -2.95 -11.17 -42.05
CA ASN A 401 -3.31 -11.59 -40.69
C ASN A 401 -2.12 -12.08 -39.84
N PRO A 402 -1.04 -11.27 -39.69
CA PRO A 402 0.21 -11.72 -39.07
C PRO A 402 0.11 -11.90 -37.56
N TYR A 403 -0.86 -11.26 -36.90
CA TYR A 403 -0.91 -11.16 -35.44
C TYR A 403 -1.02 -12.51 -34.74
N LEU A 404 -1.82 -13.46 -35.23
CA LEU A 404 -1.96 -14.75 -34.57
C LEU A 404 -0.62 -15.50 -34.47
N ALA A 405 0.15 -15.50 -35.56
CA ALA A 405 1.48 -16.12 -35.60
C ALA A 405 2.48 -15.37 -34.73
N LEU A 406 2.52 -14.04 -34.80
CA LEU A 406 3.44 -13.23 -33.99
C LEU A 406 3.13 -13.35 -32.48
N LEU A 407 1.86 -13.36 -32.10
CA LEU A 407 1.43 -13.51 -30.70
C LEU A 407 1.73 -14.91 -30.15
N LYS A 408 1.71 -15.95 -30.98
CA LYS A 408 2.17 -17.31 -30.59
C LYS A 408 3.63 -17.29 -30.16
N LEU A 409 4.48 -16.52 -30.85
CA LEU A 409 5.92 -16.44 -30.57
C LEU A 409 6.26 -15.74 -29.26
N LEU A 410 5.34 -15.00 -28.63
CA LEU A 410 5.61 -14.33 -27.34
C LEU A 410 5.84 -15.33 -26.20
N ASN A 411 5.40 -16.58 -26.35
CA ASN A 411 5.62 -17.67 -25.40
C ASN A 411 6.88 -18.50 -25.69
N HIS A 412 7.68 -18.10 -26.68
CA HIS A 412 8.89 -18.82 -27.04
C HIS A 412 9.95 -18.74 -25.92
N PRO A 413 10.73 -19.82 -25.66
CA PRO A 413 11.76 -19.82 -24.62
C PRO A 413 12.99 -18.97 -24.97
N ASN A 414 13.35 -18.88 -26.25
CA ASN A 414 14.45 -18.06 -26.75
C ASN A 414 14.04 -16.58 -26.82
N ILE A 415 14.81 -15.74 -26.14
CA ILE A 415 14.51 -14.31 -25.97
C ILE A 415 14.64 -13.50 -27.26
N PHE A 416 15.53 -13.91 -28.18
CA PHE A 416 15.70 -13.23 -29.47
C PHE A 416 14.46 -13.37 -30.36
N ILE A 417 13.82 -14.55 -30.33
CA ILE A 417 12.56 -14.78 -31.05
C ILE A 417 11.44 -13.91 -30.46
N VAL A 418 11.35 -13.85 -29.12
CA VAL A 418 10.35 -13.00 -28.45
C VAL A 418 10.56 -11.53 -28.78
N ASN A 419 11.81 -11.03 -28.73
CA ASN A 419 12.17 -9.66 -29.08
C ASN A 419 11.75 -9.31 -30.52
N ARG A 420 12.04 -10.18 -31.48
CA ARG A 420 11.66 -9.96 -32.90
C ARG A 420 10.16 -10.02 -33.10
N ALA A 421 9.46 -10.91 -32.40
CA ALA A 421 8.02 -11.01 -32.47
C ALA A 421 7.35 -9.74 -31.93
N ILE A 422 7.72 -9.26 -30.73
CA ILE A 422 7.11 -8.06 -30.15
C ILE A 422 7.42 -6.81 -30.96
N SER A 423 8.66 -6.64 -31.45
CA SER A 423 9.01 -5.53 -32.33
C SER A 423 8.26 -5.61 -33.66
N SER A 424 8.03 -6.81 -34.21
CA SER A 424 7.19 -6.98 -35.42
C SER A 424 5.77 -6.51 -35.18
N ILE A 425 5.16 -6.89 -34.06
CA ILE A 425 3.79 -6.46 -33.70
C ILE A 425 3.73 -4.94 -33.57
N TYR A 426 4.67 -4.35 -32.82
CA TYR A 426 4.76 -2.91 -32.63
C TYR A 426 4.93 -2.16 -33.95
N ASN A 427 5.86 -2.61 -34.80
CA ASN A 427 6.09 -2.01 -36.11
C ASN A 427 4.80 -2.01 -36.93
N ILE A 428 4.12 -3.16 -37.07
CA ILE A 428 2.86 -3.24 -37.83
C ILE A 428 1.78 -2.32 -37.25
N LEU A 429 1.75 -2.09 -35.93
CA LEU A 429 0.83 -1.14 -35.29
C LEU A 429 1.23 0.33 -35.45
N LEU A 430 2.50 0.65 -35.69
CA LEU A 430 2.94 2.04 -35.79
C LEU A 430 2.37 2.71 -37.06
N PHE A 431 2.10 1.92 -38.09
CA PHE A 431 1.64 2.39 -39.39
C PHE A 431 0.11 2.52 -39.43
N ARG A 432 -0.36 3.69 -39.89
CA ARG A 432 -1.78 4.11 -40.02
C ARG A 432 -2.46 4.59 -38.73
N ILE A 433 -1.93 5.68 -38.17
CA ILE A 433 -2.77 6.62 -37.41
C ILE A 433 -3.33 7.64 -38.40
N PRO A 434 -4.62 7.59 -38.81
CA PRO A 434 -5.18 8.67 -39.60
C PRO A 434 -5.07 9.99 -38.82
N ALA A 435 -4.63 11.05 -39.50
CA ALA A 435 -4.67 12.41 -38.97
C ALA A 435 -6.15 12.82 -38.81
N GLY A 436 -6.69 12.62 -37.61
CA GLY A 436 -8.08 12.95 -37.29
C GLY A 436 -8.44 12.66 -35.84
N ASP A 437 -9.46 13.37 -35.34
CA ASP A 437 -10.00 13.22 -34.00
C ASP A 437 -10.94 12.01 -33.95
N SER A 438 -10.64 11.04 -33.08
CA SER A 438 -11.51 9.92 -32.72
C SER A 438 -11.78 8.85 -33.80
N ILE A 439 -10.72 8.15 -34.23
CA ILE A 439 -10.85 6.78 -34.77
C ILE A 439 -9.96 5.86 -33.92
N SER A 440 -10.57 4.82 -33.36
CA SER A 440 -9.88 3.67 -32.79
C SER A 440 -8.70 3.22 -33.65
N HIS A 441 -7.64 2.68 -33.06
CA HIS A 441 -6.59 2.03 -33.85
C HIS A 441 -7.19 1.03 -34.86
N PRO A 442 -6.89 1.11 -36.17
CA PRO A 442 -7.50 0.24 -37.19
C PRO A 442 -7.31 -1.25 -36.91
N HIS A 443 -6.21 -1.59 -36.26
CA HIS A 443 -5.85 -2.98 -35.93
C HIS A 443 -6.45 -3.49 -34.61
N PHE A 444 -7.20 -2.66 -33.86
CA PHE A 444 -7.78 -3.05 -32.57
C PHE A 444 -8.63 -4.33 -32.68
N GLY A 445 -9.53 -4.39 -33.67
CA GLY A 445 -10.41 -5.55 -33.85
C GLY A 445 -9.64 -6.84 -34.11
N SER A 446 -8.57 -6.77 -34.91
CA SER A 446 -7.71 -7.93 -35.19
C SER A 446 -6.93 -8.39 -33.95
N MET A 447 -6.48 -7.46 -33.11
CA MET A 447 -5.81 -7.77 -31.83
C MET A 447 -6.77 -8.41 -30.83
N GLU A 448 -8.01 -7.91 -30.71
CA GLU A 448 -9.04 -8.50 -29.85
C GLU A 448 -9.42 -9.92 -30.30
N ALA A 449 -9.60 -10.13 -31.62
CA ALA A 449 -10.01 -11.43 -32.17
C ALA A 449 -9.03 -12.58 -31.85
N CYS A 450 -7.77 -12.27 -31.51
CA CYS A 450 -6.75 -13.25 -31.14
C CYS A 450 -6.29 -13.16 -29.67
N GLN A 451 -7.06 -12.48 -28.81
CA GLN A 451 -6.72 -12.23 -27.40
C GLN A 451 -5.33 -11.57 -27.25
N GLY A 452 -4.99 -10.71 -28.20
CA GLY A 452 -3.67 -10.08 -28.30
C GLY A 452 -3.33 -9.26 -27.08
N ILE A 453 -4.32 -8.54 -26.51
CA ILE A 453 -4.11 -7.68 -25.34
C ILE A 453 -3.72 -8.51 -24.11
N GLN A 454 -4.42 -9.61 -23.85
CA GLN A 454 -4.09 -10.50 -22.72
C GLN A 454 -2.72 -11.14 -22.91
N LYS A 455 -2.39 -11.57 -24.14
CA LYS A 455 -1.06 -12.16 -24.44
C LYS A 455 0.07 -11.14 -24.27
N LEU A 456 -0.13 -9.90 -24.71
CA LEU A 456 0.83 -8.81 -24.50
C LEU A 456 0.98 -8.47 -23.02
N PHE A 457 -0.11 -8.44 -22.27
CA PHE A 457 -0.06 -8.16 -20.83
C PHE A 457 0.64 -9.29 -20.06
N THR A 458 0.39 -10.56 -20.41
CA THR A 458 1.16 -11.69 -19.87
C THR A 458 2.65 -11.57 -20.19
N LEU A 459 3.04 -11.12 -21.39
CA LEU A 459 4.44 -10.86 -21.71
C LEU A 459 5.03 -9.73 -20.85
N TYR A 460 4.29 -8.64 -20.68
CA TYR A 460 4.67 -7.53 -19.81
C TYR A 460 4.93 -8.01 -18.37
N GLN A 461 4.02 -8.81 -17.80
CA GLN A 461 4.13 -9.35 -16.45
C GLN A 461 5.29 -10.34 -16.29
N ARG A 462 5.63 -11.10 -17.35
CA ARG A 462 6.78 -12.02 -17.34
C ARG A 462 8.12 -11.28 -17.24
N ASN A 463 8.18 -10.00 -17.62
CA ASN A 463 9.36 -9.13 -17.47
C ASN A 463 10.69 -9.80 -17.86
N LEU A 464 10.75 -10.39 -19.06
CA LEU A 464 11.91 -11.19 -19.48
C LEU A 464 13.18 -10.34 -19.60
N ASN A 465 13.04 -9.11 -20.11
CA ASN A 465 14.07 -8.09 -20.16
C ASN A 465 13.42 -6.71 -20.38
N LYS A 466 14.21 -5.63 -20.29
CA LYS A 466 13.75 -4.26 -20.53
C LYS A 466 13.05 -4.09 -21.89
N HIS A 467 13.66 -4.58 -22.98
CA HIS A 467 13.13 -4.46 -24.34
C HIS A 467 11.71 -5.05 -24.48
N THR A 468 11.52 -6.30 -24.07
CA THR A 468 10.22 -6.99 -24.14
C THR A 468 9.17 -6.32 -23.27
N LYS A 469 9.53 -5.88 -22.06
CA LYS A 469 8.60 -5.20 -21.16
C LYS A 469 8.17 -3.85 -21.72
N ASP A 470 9.12 -3.04 -22.16
CA ASP A 470 8.87 -1.71 -22.75
C ASP A 470 7.99 -1.84 -24.00
N PHE A 471 8.37 -2.70 -24.94
CA PHE A 471 7.61 -2.90 -26.16
C PHE A 471 6.23 -3.52 -25.90
N ALA A 472 6.07 -4.42 -24.93
CA ALA A 472 4.75 -4.94 -24.57
C ALA A 472 3.83 -3.81 -24.08
N ALA A 473 4.32 -2.94 -23.20
CA ALA A 473 3.55 -1.79 -22.71
C ALA A 473 3.21 -0.79 -23.83
N LEU A 474 4.20 -0.43 -24.65
CA LEU A 474 4.01 0.46 -25.80
C LEU A 474 3.00 -0.12 -26.80
N THR A 475 3.07 -1.43 -27.08
CA THR A 475 2.15 -2.12 -28.01
C THR A 475 0.71 -2.14 -27.49
N ILE A 476 0.53 -2.38 -26.19
CA ILE A 476 -0.80 -2.31 -25.55
C ILE A 476 -1.35 -0.89 -25.68
N ALA A 477 -0.58 0.11 -25.26
CA ALA A 477 -1.01 1.50 -25.29
C ALA A 477 -1.38 1.99 -26.70
N GLN A 478 -0.58 1.61 -27.71
CA GLN A 478 -0.79 1.99 -29.11
C GLN A 478 -2.13 1.47 -29.62
N THR A 479 -2.50 0.26 -29.21
CA THR A 479 -3.77 -0.37 -29.59
C THR A 479 -4.98 0.37 -29.00
N PHE A 480 -4.80 1.02 -27.84
CA PHE A 480 -5.87 1.70 -27.08
C PHE A 480 -5.90 3.23 -27.27
N LYS A 481 -5.34 3.77 -28.37
CA LYS A 481 -5.49 5.20 -28.69
C LYS A 481 -6.97 5.63 -28.65
N ALA A 482 -7.28 6.68 -27.89
CA ALA A 482 -8.63 7.21 -27.64
C ALA A 482 -9.64 6.20 -27.06
N ARG A 483 -9.20 5.04 -26.58
CA ARG A 483 -10.02 4.01 -25.93
C ARG A 483 -9.60 3.81 -24.49
N GLU A 484 -10.55 3.46 -23.64
CA GLU A 484 -10.24 3.10 -22.25
C GLU A 484 -9.41 1.81 -22.21
N LEU A 485 -8.29 1.83 -21.48
CA LEU A 485 -7.51 0.61 -21.22
C LEU A 485 -8.35 -0.37 -20.37
N PRO A 486 -8.28 -1.68 -20.65
CA PRO A 486 -9.18 -2.66 -20.07
C PRO A 486 -8.79 -2.93 -18.62
N SER A 487 -9.76 -3.09 -17.71
CA SER A 487 -9.55 -3.32 -16.27
C SER A 487 -8.74 -2.23 -15.54
N GLY A 488 -8.94 -2.09 -14.23
CA GLY A 488 -8.14 -1.15 -13.42
C GLY A 488 -6.66 -1.53 -13.36
N GLN A 489 -6.33 -2.83 -13.32
CA GLN A 489 -4.95 -3.31 -13.17
C GLN A 489 -4.09 -3.02 -14.41
N ILE A 490 -4.53 -3.43 -15.61
CA ILE A 490 -3.74 -3.21 -16.83
C ILE A 490 -3.58 -1.71 -17.06
N ARG A 491 -4.65 -0.92 -16.86
CA ARG A 491 -4.60 0.53 -16.99
C ARG A 491 -3.53 1.14 -16.08
N HIS A 492 -3.56 0.81 -14.79
CA HIS A 492 -2.61 1.31 -13.81
C HIS A 492 -1.16 0.92 -14.13
N GLU A 493 -0.90 -0.37 -14.37
CA GLU A 493 0.46 -0.88 -14.63
C GLU A 493 1.06 -0.31 -15.92
N ILE A 494 0.27 -0.26 -17.01
CA ILE A 494 0.74 0.25 -18.29
C ILE A 494 0.98 1.76 -18.24
N ILE A 495 0.04 2.55 -17.69
CA ILE A 495 0.23 4.01 -17.57
C ILE A 495 1.44 4.32 -16.69
N THR A 496 1.57 3.65 -15.55
CA THR A 496 2.73 3.83 -14.65
C THR A 496 4.05 3.53 -15.36
N HIS A 497 4.12 2.43 -16.11
CA HIS A 497 5.32 2.07 -16.86
C HIS A 497 5.66 3.09 -17.95
N LEU A 498 4.66 3.56 -18.70
CA LEU A 498 4.85 4.61 -19.71
C LEU A 498 5.37 5.91 -19.08
N ILE A 499 4.82 6.33 -17.94
CA ILE A 499 5.30 7.51 -17.21
C ILE A 499 6.78 7.35 -16.83
N GLN A 500 7.18 6.17 -16.34
CA GLN A 500 8.59 5.88 -16.04
C GLN A 500 9.48 5.98 -17.27
N LEU A 501 9.00 5.52 -18.43
CA LEU A 501 9.75 5.59 -19.68
C LEU A 501 10.05 7.02 -20.13
N LEU A 502 9.26 8.03 -19.74
CA LEU A 502 9.51 9.43 -20.09
C LEU A 502 10.85 9.96 -19.55
N SER A 503 11.35 9.39 -18.44
CA SER A 503 12.64 9.75 -17.84
C SER A 503 13.74 8.73 -18.14
N GLY A 504 13.47 7.77 -19.02
CA GLY A 504 14.41 6.70 -19.37
C GLY A 504 15.54 7.17 -20.30
N GLU A 505 16.62 6.39 -20.38
CA GLU A 505 17.78 6.72 -21.21
C GLU A 505 17.53 6.52 -22.71
N ASP A 506 16.70 5.54 -23.05
CA ASP A 506 16.38 5.19 -24.43
C ASP A 506 15.45 6.23 -25.08
N ASP A 507 15.99 6.98 -26.05
CA ASP A 507 15.29 8.07 -26.72
C ASP A 507 14.04 7.61 -27.48
N PHE A 508 14.12 6.42 -28.10
CA PHE A 508 12.98 5.82 -28.78
C PHE A 508 11.83 5.57 -27.79
N SER A 509 12.11 4.88 -26.68
CA SER A 509 11.10 4.58 -25.66
C SER A 509 10.49 5.83 -25.04
N ARG A 510 11.27 6.89 -24.79
CA ARG A 510 10.75 8.19 -24.31
C ARG A 510 9.72 8.77 -25.29
N LYS A 511 10.13 8.91 -26.57
CA LYS A 511 9.28 9.49 -27.62
C LYS A 511 8.03 8.66 -27.87
N ALA A 512 8.19 7.34 -27.97
CA ALA A 512 7.08 6.41 -28.13
C ALA A 512 6.13 6.46 -26.93
N SER A 513 6.66 6.52 -25.70
CA SER A 513 5.85 6.63 -24.49
C SER A 513 5.04 7.93 -24.47
N LYS A 514 5.68 9.08 -24.75
CA LYS A 514 5.00 10.37 -24.85
C LYS A 514 3.84 10.32 -25.84
N GLN A 515 4.07 9.81 -27.05
CA GLN A 515 3.02 9.67 -28.08
C GLN A 515 1.88 8.74 -27.63
N ASN A 516 2.21 7.64 -26.95
CA ASN A 516 1.22 6.70 -26.44
C ASN A 516 0.38 7.32 -25.31
N LEU A 517 1.00 8.02 -24.37
CA LEU A 517 0.30 8.74 -23.32
C LEU A 517 -0.59 9.85 -23.89
N GLN A 518 -0.13 10.60 -24.91
CA GLN A 518 -0.96 11.54 -25.67
C GLN A 518 -2.19 10.84 -26.26
N GLY A 519 -2.01 9.68 -26.90
CA GLY A 519 -3.10 8.88 -27.46
C GLY A 519 -4.09 8.36 -26.41
N LEU A 520 -3.59 7.86 -25.28
CA LEU A 520 -4.40 7.34 -24.18
C LEU A 520 -5.19 8.45 -23.50
N SER A 521 -4.58 9.62 -23.31
CA SER A 521 -5.19 10.78 -22.65
C SER A 521 -6.39 11.39 -23.38
N GLN A 522 -6.66 10.96 -24.63
CA GLN A 522 -7.88 11.32 -25.35
C GLN A 522 -9.13 10.63 -24.77
N ASN A 523 -8.95 9.53 -24.03
CA ASN A 523 -10.01 8.91 -23.25
C ASN A 523 -10.03 9.48 -21.81
N ALA A 524 -11.22 9.82 -21.30
CA ALA A 524 -11.37 10.48 -20.00
C ALA A 524 -10.92 9.63 -18.79
N VAL A 525 -11.13 8.31 -18.83
CA VAL A 525 -10.76 7.41 -17.73
C VAL A 525 -9.24 7.26 -17.67
N ASN A 526 -8.59 7.03 -18.81
CA ASN A 526 -7.13 6.99 -18.88
C ASN A 526 -6.50 8.34 -18.51
N LEU A 527 -7.10 9.46 -18.93
CA LEU A 527 -6.63 10.80 -18.56
C LEU A 527 -6.69 10.98 -17.03
N THR A 528 -7.77 10.52 -16.39
CA THR A 528 -7.90 10.58 -14.93
C THR A 528 -6.77 9.80 -14.26
N GLU A 529 -6.50 8.56 -14.69
CA GLU A 529 -5.38 7.76 -14.17
C GLU A 529 -4.01 8.43 -14.38
N ILE A 530 -3.78 9.05 -15.56
CA ILE A 530 -2.54 9.80 -15.85
C ILE A 530 -2.42 11.00 -14.90
N MET A 531 -3.52 11.72 -14.66
CA MET A 531 -3.54 12.88 -13.76
C MET A 531 -3.34 12.48 -12.29
N ASP A 532 -3.93 11.37 -11.86
CA ASP A 532 -3.79 10.85 -10.49
C ASP A 532 -2.36 10.42 -10.17
N ALA A 533 -1.58 10.04 -11.18
CA ALA A 533 -0.16 9.73 -11.04
C ALA A 533 0.75 10.96 -10.89
N VAL A 534 0.22 12.19 -11.05
CA VAL A 534 1.01 13.43 -11.02
C VAL A 534 1.07 14.04 -9.62
N ASP A 535 2.29 14.13 -9.09
CA ASP A 535 2.60 14.96 -7.93
C ASP A 535 3.29 16.26 -8.39
N LEU A 536 2.52 17.36 -8.42
CA LEU A 536 3.03 18.67 -8.82
C LEU A 536 4.15 19.20 -7.90
N GLN A 537 4.14 18.85 -6.61
CA GLN A 537 5.17 19.30 -5.69
C GLN A 537 6.48 18.54 -5.93
N SER A 538 6.40 17.23 -6.15
CA SER A 538 7.56 16.41 -6.54
C SER A 538 8.17 16.89 -7.85
N ILE A 539 7.34 17.16 -8.86
CA ILE A 539 7.80 17.73 -10.14
C ILE A 539 8.48 19.09 -9.93
N THR A 540 7.87 19.98 -9.15
CA THR A 540 8.45 21.31 -8.87
C THR A 540 9.82 21.17 -8.20
N ASN A 541 9.95 20.27 -7.22
CA ASN A 541 11.22 20.01 -6.54
C ASN A 541 12.27 19.43 -7.49
N ASN A 542 11.87 18.54 -8.39
CA ASN A 542 12.76 17.96 -9.38
C ASN A 542 13.27 19.00 -10.39
N LEU A 543 12.39 19.88 -10.91
CA LEU A 543 12.77 20.97 -11.81
C LEU A 543 13.68 22.00 -11.14
N ARG A 544 13.59 22.19 -9.82
CA ARG A 544 14.49 23.07 -9.07
C ARG A 544 15.86 22.46 -8.78
N ARG A 545 16.04 21.15 -9.01
CA ARG A 545 17.31 20.49 -8.74
C ARG A 545 18.39 21.03 -9.70
N PRO A 546 19.54 21.52 -9.21
CA PRO A 546 20.58 22.05 -10.08
C PRO A 546 21.28 20.93 -10.86
N LEU A 547 21.79 21.24 -12.06
CA LEU A 547 22.65 20.35 -12.87
C LEU A 547 24.08 20.32 -12.32
N ILE A 548 24.28 19.61 -11.21
CA ILE A 548 25.59 19.39 -10.58
C ILE A 548 26.08 17.96 -10.80
N GLY A 549 27.39 17.76 -10.71
CA GLY A 549 28.02 16.44 -10.85
C GLY A 549 28.76 16.28 -12.17
N ASN A 550 29.12 15.03 -12.48
CA ASN A 550 29.72 14.64 -13.75
C ASN A 550 28.67 14.63 -14.88
N GLU A 551 29.10 14.45 -16.13
CA GLU A 551 28.21 14.50 -17.30
C GLU A 551 27.08 13.46 -17.26
N GLU A 552 27.34 12.29 -16.68
CA GLU A 552 26.34 11.24 -16.54
C GLU A 552 25.30 11.59 -15.46
N GLU A 553 25.74 12.12 -14.32
CA GLU A 553 24.86 12.61 -13.27
C GLU A 553 23.97 13.77 -13.78
N LYS A 554 24.55 14.73 -14.50
CA LYS A 554 23.80 15.82 -15.13
C LYS A 554 22.78 15.28 -16.14
N ARG A 555 23.16 14.30 -16.97
CA ARG A 555 22.27 13.67 -17.95
C ARG A 555 21.07 13.00 -17.27
N ILE A 556 21.29 12.26 -16.19
CA ILE A 556 20.22 11.64 -15.41
C ILE A 556 19.29 12.72 -14.83
N ILE A 557 19.86 13.82 -14.33
CA ILE A 557 19.05 14.93 -13.80
C ILE A 557 18.19 15.54 -14.90
N LEU A 558 18.79 15.82 -16.05
CA LEU A 558 18.12 16.41 -17.21
C LEU A 558 16.98 15.52 -17.69
N LEU A 559 17.21 14.22 -17.86
CA LEU A 559 16.18 13.27 -18.31
C LEU A 559 14.97 13.21 -17.36
N GLN A 560 15.19 13.28 -16.05
CA GLN A 560 14.09 13.34 -15.08
C GLN A 560 13.29 14.64 -15.19
N GLN A 561 13.98 15.77 -15.39
CA GLN A 561 13.35 17.07 -15.54
C GLN A 561 12.55 17.16 -16.85
N GLU A 562 13.11 16.66 -17.95
CA GLU A 562 12.45 16.54 -19.25
C GLU A 562 11.23 15.63 -19.20
N GLY A 563 11.35 14.45 -18.59
CA GLY A 563 10.26 13.50 -18.46
C GLY A 563 9.07 14.07 -17.67
N ASN A 564 9.34 14.84 -16.61
CA ASN A 564 8.31 15.58 -15.87
C ASN A 564 7.63 16.65 -16.73
N CYS A 565 8.39 17.36 -17.57
CA CYS A 565 7.83 18.36 -18.47
C CYS A 565 6.97 17.74 -19.57
N ASP A 566 7.41 16.61 -20.10
CA ASP A 566 6.66 15.84 -21.10
C ASP A 566 5.35 15.31 -20.53
N LEU A 567 5.34 14.79 -19.30
CA LEU A 567 4.13 14.30 -18.62
C LEU A 567 3.07 15.41 -18.48
N LEU A 568 3.47 16.59 -17.99
CA LEU A 568 2.56 17.73 -17.86
C LEU A 568 2.11 18.25 -19.23
N SER A 569 2.98 18.22 -20.23
CA SER A 569 2.62 18.57 -21.60
C SER A 569 1.56 17.63 -22.16
N VAL A 570 1.66 16.32 -21.93
CA VAL A 570 0.62 15.34 -22.33
C VAL A 570 -0.74 15.70 -21.73
N ILE A 571 -0.77 16.10 -20.47
CA ILE A 571 -2.00 16.46 -19.75
C ILE A 571 -2.61 17.76 -20.29
N LEU A 572 -1.79 18.72 -20.69
CA LEU A 572 -2.24 20.04 -21.16
C LEU A 572 -2.58 20.10 -22.65
N GLU A 573 -1.95 19.26 -23.46
CA GLU A 573 -1.98 19.36 -24.92
C GLU A 573 -3.40 19.38 -25.49
N LYS A 574 -3.69 20.39 -26.32
CA LYS A 574 -4.98 20.60 -27.03
C LYS A 574 -6.21 20.68 -26.12
N ARG A 575 -6.05 20.83 -24.80
CA ARG A 575 -7.17 20.99 -23.86
C ARG A 575 -7.33 22.44 -23.45
N LYS A 576 -8.57 22.95 -23.49
CA LYS A 576 -8.95 24.23 -22.89
C LYS A 576 -9.37 24.00 -21.43
N ASN A 577 -8.40 23.80 -20.55
CA ASN A 577 -8.60 23.66 -19.11
C ASN A 577 -7.77 24.69 -18.36
N ASP A 578 -8.32 25.91 -18.22
CA ASP A 578 -7.64 27.02 -17.55
C ASP A 578 -7.42 26.75 -16.05
N GLU A 579 -8.35 26.08 -15.37
CA GLU A 579 -8.21 25.79 -13.94
C GLU A 579 -7.03 24.86 -13.64
N LEU A 580 -6.83 23.84 -14.49
CA LEU A 580 -5.65 22.98 -14.39
C LEU A 580 -4.35 23.76 -14.65
N ARG A 581 -4.34 24.64 -15.68
CA ARG A 581 -3.18 25.51 -15.94
C ARG A 581 -2.86 26.41 -14.76
N LYS A 582 -3.88 27.07 -14.19
CA LYS A 582 -3.73 27.90 -12.98
C LYS A 582 -3.16 27.10 -11.82
N THR A 583 -3.62 25.87 -11.62
CA THR A 583 -3.10 24.96 -10.58
C THR A 583 -1.61 24.65 -10.79
N ILE A 584 -1.21 24.29 -12.02
CA ILE A 584 0.19 24.03 -12.37
C ILE A 584 1.07 25.29 -12.23
N ILE A 585 0.57 26.45 -12.63
CA ILE A 585 1.29 27.73 -12.47
C ILE A 585 1.48 28.06 -10.99
N ASN A 586 0.45 27.88 -10.18
CA ASN A 586 0.46 28.18 -8.74
C ASN A 586 1.29 27.19 -7.92
N SER A 587 1.57 25.98 -8.42
CA SER A 587 2.45 25.03 -7.74
C SER A 587 3.93 25.40 -7.78
N GLY A 588 4.30 26.43 -8.56
CA GLY A 588 5.69 26.91 -8.70
C GLY A 588 6.47 26.27 -9.85
N ILE A 589 5.80 25.57 -10.76
CA ILE A 589 6.43 24.96 -11.95
C ILE A 589 6.93 26.03 -12.91
N VAL A 590 6.14 27.09 -13.16
CA VAL A 590 6.59 28.21 -14.01
C VAL A 590 7.83 28.88 -13.41
N ASP A 591 7.85 29.13 -12.09
CA ASP A 591 9.02 29.69 -11.42
C ASP A 591 10.26 28.80 -11.64
N ALA A 592 10.11 27.47 -11.51
CA ALA A 592 11.21 26.53 -11.75
C ALA A 592 11.70 26.55 -13.21
N LEU A 593 10.79 26.56 -14.20
CA LEU A 593 11.14 26.66 -15.62
C LEU A 593 11.89 27.96 -15.94
N LEU A 594 11.41 29.10 -15.41
CA LEU A 594 12.09 30.39 -15.61
C LEU A 594 13.50 30.39 -15.00
N GLN A 595 13.71 29.72 -13.87
CA GLN A 595 15.05 29.55 -13.29
C GLN A 595 15.95 28.65 -14.14
N ILE A 596 15.41 27.57 -14.73
CA ILE A 596 16.15 26.74 -15.70
C ILE A 596 16.59 27.62 -16.89
N PHE A 597 15.66 28.36 -17.47
CA PHE A 597 15.92 29.26 -18.62
C PHE A 597 16.89 30.39 -18.32
N LEU A 598 17.04 30.82 -17.06
CA LEU A 598 17.99 31.86 -16.68
C LEU A 598 19.38 31.30 -16.38
N ASN A 599 19.46 30.13 -15.74
CA ASN A 599 20.68 29.69 -15.08
C ASN A 599 21.40 28.52 -15.78
N TYR A 600 20.70 27.70 -16.58
CA TYR A 600 21.35 26.62 -17.31
C TYR A 600 22.13 27.19 -18.50
N ASP A 601 23.22 26.54 -18.90
CA ASP A 601 23.78 26.76 -20.23
C ASP A 601 22.66 26.52 -21.27
N LEU A 602 22.62 27.35 -22.32
CA LEU A 602 21.58 27.24 -23.35
C LEU A 602 21.56 25.85 -23.98
N VAL A 603 22.71 25.18 -24.12
CA VAL A 603 22.78 23.81 -24.67
C VAL A 603 21.99 22.78 -23.84
N PHE A 604 21.75 23.05 -22.55
CA PHE A 604 20.96 22.19 -21.66
C PHE A 604 19.50 22.65 -21.51
N VAL A 605 19.11 23.77 -22.13
CA VAL A 605 17.71 24.17 -22.22
C VAL A 605 17.10 23.46 -23.42
N THR A 606 16.55 22.28 -23.20
CA THR A 606 15.94 21.48 -24.27
C THR A 606 14.45 21.79 -24.45
N ARG A 607 13.91 21.37 -25.60
CA ARG A 607 12.53 21.66 -26.00
C ARG A 607 11.43 21.23 -25.00
N PRO A 608 11.52 20.12 -24.25
CA PRO A 608 10.49 19.76 -23.26
C PRO A 608 10.16 20.89 -22.28
N PHE A 609 11.16 21.68 -21.86
CA PHE A 609 10.95 22.80 -20.94
C PHE A 609 10.13 23.92 -21.58
N THR A 610 10.48 24.34 -22.81
CA THR A 610 9.78 25.42 -23.51
C THR A 610 8.39 25.00 -23.96
N THR A 611 8.24 23.75 -24.41
CA THR A 611 6.95 23.19 -24.80
C THR A 611 5.96 23.16 -23.62
N LEU A 612 6.42 22.84 -22.40
CA LEU A 612 5.54 22.89 -21.22
C LEU A 612 5.06 24.33 -20.96
N LEU A 613 5.95 25.32 -20.95
CA LEU A 613 5.54 26.71 -20.74
C LEU A 613 4.63 27.23 -21.87
N PHE A 614 4.91 26.81 -23.11
CA PHE A 614 4.06 27.11 -24.26
C PHE A 614 2.64 26.55 -24.07
N ASN A 615 2.50 25.28 -23.68
CA ASN A 615 1.21 24.63 -23.40
C ASN A 615 0.44 25.25 -22.22
N LEU A 616 1.15 25.88 -21.28
CA LEU A 616 0.56 26.69 -20.22
C LEU A 616 0.06 28.06 -20.73
N SER A 617 0.71 28.62 -21.76
CA SER A 617 0.31 29.90 -22.37
C SER A 617 -0.79 29.76 -23.43
N THR A 618 -0.97 28.60 -24.04
CA THR A 618 -1.98 28.38 -25.09
C THR A 618 -2.48 26.92 -25.18
N PRO A 619 -3.76 26.66 -25.52
CA PRO A 619 -4.87 27.61 -25.57
C PRO A 619 -5.34 27.96 -24.15
N SER A 620 -4.97 29.15 -23.67
CA SER A 620 -5.27 29.62 -22.32
C SER A 620 -6.00 30.97 -22.36
N SER A 621 -6.71 31.28 -21.27
CA SER A 621 -7.35 32.57 -21.05
C SER A 621 -6.35 33.69 -20.78
N ASN A 622 -6.78 34.93 -20.97
CA ASN A 622 -5.99 36.11 -20.62
C ASN A 622 -5.61 36.09 -19.14
N GLU A 623 -6.51 35.65 -18.26
CA GLU A 623 -6.26 35.52 -16.83
C GLU A 623 -5.11 34.54 -16.52
N THR A 624 -5.07 33.40 -17.21
CA THR A 624 -3.98 32.41 -17.08
C THR A 624 -2.65 33.00 -17.52
N ASN A 625 -2.61 33.68 -18.66
CA ASN A 625 -1.41 34.34 -19.15
C ASN A 625 -0.95 35.51 -18.26
N ILE A 626 -1.88 36.25 -17.65
CA ILE A 626 -1.55 37.27 -16.63
C ILE A 626 -0.86 36.63 -15.42
N LEU A 627 -1.22 35.40 -15.02
CA LEU A 627 -0.48 34.69 -13.97
C LEU A 627 0.95 34.36 -14.38
N ILE A 628 1.17 33.95 -15.63
CA ILE A 628 2.53 33.71 -16.16
C ILE A 628 3.32 35.02 -16.16
N TYR A 629 2.72 36.12 -16.61
CA TYR A 629 3.33 37.45 -16.57
C TYR A 629 3.76 37.86 -15.15
N ARG A 630 2.92 37.60 -14.14
CA ARG A 630 3.24 37.89 -12.72
C ARG A 630 4.46 37.11 -12.20
N LYS A 631 4.94 36.08 -12.91
CA LYS A 631 6.19 35.37 -12.59
C LYS A 631 7.45 36.05 -13.15
N ASN A 632 7.32 37.24 -13.75
CA ASN A 632 8.41 37.99 -14.38
C ASN A 632 9.16 37.17 -15.46
N PRO A 633 8.46 36.70 -16.52
CA PRO A 633 9.03 35.75 -17.45
C PRO A 633 9.99 36.38 -18.48
N TYR A 634 9.95 37.71 -18.67
CA TYR A 634 10.65 38.37 -19.77
C TYR A 634 12.16 38.14 -19.78
N PRO A 635 12.93 38.32 -18.68
CA PRO A 635 14.37 38.10 -18.72
C PRO A 635 14.76 36.69 -19.18
N ALA A 636 14.00 35.69 -18.71
CA ALA A 636 14.21 34.29 -19.05
C ALA A 636 13.87 34.01 -20.53
N LEU A 637 12.69 34.42 -20.99
CA LEU A 637 12.23 34.19 -22.36
C LEU A 637 13.10 34.94 -23.39
N ILE A 638 13.47 36.19 -23.09
CA ILE A 638 14.34 37.00 -23.94
C ILE A 638 15.73 36.38 -24.07
N ARG A 639 16.25 35.71 -23.03
CA ARG A 639 17.51 34.96 -23.12
C ARG A 639 17.42 33.79 -24.12
N LEU A 640 16.27 33.12 -24.22
CA LEU A 640 16.08 31.99 -25.14
C LEU A 640 16.09 32.39 -26.62
N LEU A 641 15.96 33.68 -26.96
CA LEU A 641 16.06 34.15 -28.34
C LEU A 641 17.46 33.97 -28.94
N ASP A 642 18.48 33.79 -28.08
CA ASP A 642 19.86 33.50 -28.47
C ASP A 642 20.12 31.99 -28.67
N HIS A 643 19.10 31.13 -28.51
CA HIS A 643 19.25 29.68 -28.61
C HIS A 643 19.52 29.20 -30.05
N LEU A 644 20.35 28.17 -30.21
CA LEU A 644 20.72 27.64 -31.53
C LEU A 644 19.59 26.85 -32.20
N GLU A 645 18.77 26.14 -31.42
CA GLU A 645 17.59 25.46 -31.95
C GLU A 645 16.42 26.42 -32.18
N ASN A 646 16.01 26.56 -33.44
CA ASN A 646 14.93 27.44 -33.88
C ASN A 646 13.58 27.16 -33.18
N VAL A 647 13.30 25.89 -32.86
CA VAL A 647 12.05 25.49 -32.19
C VAL A 647 11.93 26.07 -30.77
N ILE A 648 13.05 26.30 -30.08
CA ILE A 648 13.07 26.92 -28.75
C ILE A 648 12.89 28.44 -28.85
N VAL A 649 13.49 29.05 -29.87
CA VAL A 649 13.27 30.47 -30.20
C VAL A 649 11.80 30.71 -30.54
N ASP A 650 11.20 29.80 -31.30
CA ASP A 650 9.78 29.84 -31.66
C ASP A 650 8.88 29.78 -30.44
N ASP A 651 9.04 28.74 -29.60
CA ASP A 651 8.28 28.56 -28.36
C ASP A 651 8.38 29.82 -27.50
N SER A 652 9.60 30.37 -27.31
CA SER A 652 9.82 31.57 -26.51
C SER A 652 9.11 32.79 -27.10
N SER A 653 9.25 33.04 -28.41
CA SER A 653 8.60 34.15 -29.09
C SER A 653 7.07 34.06 -29.03
N ALA A 654 6.52 32.85 -29.14
CA ALA A 654 5.09 32.60 -29.05
C ALA A 654 4.56 32.80 -27.61
N ILE A 655 5.31 32.39 -26.58
CA ILE A 655 4.96 32.66 -25.18
C ILE A 655 4.96 34.18 -24.93
N ILE A 656 5.98 34.90 -25.39
CA ILE A 656 6.05 36.37 -25.30
C ILE A 656 4.82 36.99 -25.96
N PHE A 657 4.49 36.55 -27.18
CA PHE A 657 3.33 37.02 -27.91
C PHE A 657 2.01 36.79 -27.15
N ASN A 658 1.80 35.58 -26.61
CA ASN A 658 0.60 35.23 -25.84
C ASN A 658 0.45 36.10 -24.58
N ILE A 659 1.56 36.39 -23.89
CA ILE A 659 1.56 37.29 -22.74
C ILE A 659 1.18 38.72 -23.16
N LEU A 660 1.74 39.23 -24.26
CA LEU A 660 1.40 40.58 -24.76
C LEU A 660 -0.07 40.70 -25.17
N LEU A 661 -0.66 39.65 -25.75
CA LEU A 661 -2.08 39.66 -26.11
C LEU A 661 -3.01 39.80 -24.90
N SER A 662 -2.58 39.34 -23.73
CA SER A 662 -3.46 39.15 -22.57
C SER A 662 -3.84 40.44 -21.84
N GLU A 663 -3.05 41.51 -21.99
CA GLU A 663 -3.35 42.85 -21.46
C GLU A 663 -3.76 43.86 -22.54
N SER A 664 -3.96 43.41 -23.78
CA SER A 664 -4.29 44.33 -24.89
C SER A 664 -5.76 44.79 -24.83
N ASN A 665 -5.97 46.05 -24.43
CA ASN A 665 -7.24 46.73 -24.63
C ASN A 665 -7.40 47.05 -26.12
N ALA A 666 -8.07 46.17 -26.87
CA ALA A 666 -8.37 46.34 -28.29
C ALA A 666 -9.04 47.69 -28.64
N SER A 667 -9.55 48.40 -27.64
CA SER A 667 -10.22 49.70 -27.73
C SER A 667 -9.30 50.93 -27.75
N ASN A 668 -7.98 50.82 -27.47
CA ASN A 668 -7.09 51.99 -27.47
C ASN A 668 -5.71 51.75 -28.13
N LEU A 669 -5.69 51.69 -29.46
CA LEU A 669 -4.48 51.60 -30.29
C LEU A 669 -3.52 52.80 -30.17
N GLN A 670 -3.95 53.90 -29.55
CA GLN A 670 -3.14 55.12 -29.41
C GLN A 670 -2.29 55.12 -28.14
N ALA A 671 -2.60 54.26 -27.16
CA ALA A 671 -1.83 54.16 -25.93
C ALA A 671 -0.63 53.21 -26.08
N PRO A 672 0.53 53.52 -25.45
CA PRO A 672 1.62 52.58 -25.28
C PRO A 672 1.22 51.24 -24.66
N HIS A 673 1.87 50.16 -25.11
CA HIS A 673 1.66 48.84 -24.50
C HIS A 673 2.17 48.80 -23.04
N PRO A 674 1.40 48.29 -22.06
CA PRO A 674 1.76 48.29 -20.64
C PRO A 674 3.04 47.50 -20.34
N HIS A 675 3.31 46.44 -21.11
CA HIS A 675 4.49 45.59 -20.91
C HIS A 675 5.80 46.19 -21.46
N MET A 676 5.75 47.28 -22.25
CA MET A 676 6.93 47.85 -22.91
C MET A 676 8.09 48.12 -21.94
N PRO A 677 7.90 48.79 -20.77
CA PRO A 677 9.00 49.07 -19.85
C PRO A 677 9.67 47.80 -19.30
N PHE A 678 8.92 46.72 -19.12
CA PHE A 678 9.45 45.46 -18.58
C PHE A 678 10.27 44.71 -19.63
N VAL A 679 9.82 44.70 -20.89
CA VAL A 679 10.60 44.14 -22.00
C VAL A 679 11.87 44.97 -22.25
N ASP A 680 11.77 46.30 -22.22
CA ASP A 680 12.91 47.20 -22.38
C ASP A 680 13.97 47.01 -21.28
N SER A 681 13.55 46.75 -20.03
CA SER A 681 14.46 46.59 -18.88
C SER A 681 15.46 45.43 -19.02
N CYS A 682 15.15 44.45 -19.88
CA CYS A 682 16.03 43.31 -20.18
C CYS A 682 16.60 43.35 -21.61
N ASN A 683 16.62 44.53 -22.24
CA ASN A 683 17.02 44.73 -23.64
C ASN A 683 16.20 43.89 -24.63
N GLY A 684 14.96 43.55 -24.28
CA GLY A 684 14.14 42.58 -25.00
C GLY A 684 13.75 43.04 -26.40
N ILE A 685 13.51 44.34 -26.62
CA ILE A 685 13.21 44.89 -27.95
C ILE A 685 14.37 44.68 -28.91
N GLN A 686 15.59 44.97 -28.47
CA GLN A 686 16.77 44.77 -29.32
C GLN A 686 16.98 43.28 -29.59
N LYS A 687 16.88 42.41 -28.58
CA LYS A 687 17.00 40.95 -28.76
C LYS A 687 15.96 40.36 -29.70
N LEU A 688 14.71 40.83 -29.62
CA LEU A 688 13.67 40.45 -30.59
C LEU A 688 14.07 40.87 -32.02
N PHE A 689 14.61 42.07 -32.20
CA PHE A 689 15.05 42.53 -33.51
C PHE A 689 16.29 41.78 -34.01
N ASP A 690 17.23 41.46 -33.14
CA ASP A 690 18.39 40.64 -33.48
C ASP A 690 17.96 39.23 -33.91
N ALA A 691 17.01 38.62 -33.18
CA ALA A 691 16.42 37.35 -33.55
C ALA A 691 15.69 37.41 -34.90
N PHE A 692 14.90 38.45 -35.17
CA PHE A 692 14.26 38.65 -36.49
C PHE A 692 15.28 38.66 -37.65
N ASN A 693 16.47 39.20 -37.42
CA ASN A 693 17.55 39.30 -38.40
C ASN A 693 18.37 38.01 -38.57
N ARG A 694 18.12 36.97 -37.77
CA ARG A 694 18.79 35.68 -37.92
C ARG A 694 18.47 35.05 -39.29
N PRO A 695 19.49 34.61 -40.06
CA PRO A 695 19.28 34.02 -41.38
C PRO A 695 18.72 32.58 -41.30
N ASP A 696 18.93 31.90 -40.18
CA ASP A 696 18.54 30.52 -39.92
C ASP A 696 17.08 30.35 -39.50
N LEU A 697 16.38 31.41 -39.08
CA LEU A 697 14.97 31.35 -38.69
C LEU A 697 14.03 31.28 -39.90
N GLU A 698 13.03 30.40 -39.82
CA GLU A 698 12.01 30.26 -40.85
C GLU A 698 11.01 31.44 -40.83
N LYS A 699 10.20 31.54 -41.89
CA LYS A 699 9.23 32.63 -42.06
C LYS A 699 8.29 32.77 -40.85
N VAL A 700 7.71 31.67 -40.39
CA VAL A 700 6.75 31.65 -39.28
C VAL A 700 7.37 32.18 -37.98
N ASN A 701 8.64 31.84 -37.71
CA ASN A 701 9.33 32.34 -36.51
C ASN A 701 9.48 33.88 -36.57
N LYS A 702 9.82 34.41 -37.74
CA LYS A 702 9.97 35.85 -37.96
C LYS A 702 8.64 36.58 -37.84
N GLU A 703 7.54 35.99 -38.27
CA GLU A 703 6.19 36.55 -38.13
C GLU A 703 5.85 36.81 -36.66
N THR A 704 6.01 35.82 -35.78
CA THR A 704 5.71 35.96 -34.34
C THR A 704 6.55 37.04 -33.67
N ILE A 705 7.85 37.10 -34.00
CA ILE A 705 8.77 38.13 -33.49
C ILE A 705 8.34 39.53 -33.94
N VAL A 706 8.01 39.67 -35.23
CA VAL A 706 7.52 40.94 -35.82
C VAL A 706 6.22 41.38 -35.15
N PHE A 707 5.32 40.43 -34.87
CA PHE A 707 4.08 40.75 -34.15
C PHE A 707 4.33 41.20 -32.71
N CYS A 708 5.31 40.63 -32.01
CA CYS A 708 5.73 41.10 -30.68
C CYS A 708 6.23 42.55 -30.74
N ILE A 709 7.16 42.85 -31.65
CA ILE A 709 7.73 44.21 -31.80
C ILE A 709 6.63 45.20 -32.19
N GLY A 710 5.81 44.88 -33.19
CA GLY A 710 4.72 45.76 -33.63
C GLY A 710 3.69 46.02 -32.53
N HIS A 711 3.40 45.04 -31.68
CA HIS A 711 2.49 45.21 -30.54
C HIS A 711 3.11 46.07 -29.44
N LEU A 712 4.38 45.86 -29.12
CA LEU A 712 5.11 46.64 -28.11
C LEU A 712 5.22 48.13 -28.48
N TYR A 713 5.43 48.43 -29.76
CA TYR A 713 5.49 49.80 -30.30
C TYR A 713 4.13 50.41 -30.64
N GLN A 714 3.01 49.77 -30.28
CA GLN A 714 1.69 50.38 -30.42
C GLN A 714 1.66 51.78 -29.77
N GLY A 715 1.13 52.77 -30.49
CA GLY A 715 1.06 54.15 -30.00
C GLY A 715 2.42 54.82 -29.78
N ARG A 716 3.54 54.23 -30.22
CA ARG A 716 4.91 54.74 -30.05
C ARG A 716 5.70 54.78 -31.35
N GLU A 717 6.63 55.71 -31.44
CA GLU A 717 7.59 55.76 -32.55
C GLU A 717 8.65 54.66 -32.40
N ILE A 718 8.95 53.97 -33.50
CA ILE A 718 10.16 53.14 -33.59
C ILE A 718 11.31 54.08 -33.93
N THR A 719 12.12 54.44 -32.93
CA THR A 719 13.19 55.44 -33.07
C THR A 719 14.39 54.92 -33.87
N ASN A 720 14.69 53.62 -33.76
CA ASN A 720 15.69 52.96 -34.60
C ASN A 720 15.19 52.89 -36.05
N GLN A 721 15.82 53.67 -36.94
CA GLN A 721 15.39 53.78 -38.34
C GLN A 721 15.45 52.46 -39.10
N GLU A 722 16.45 51.62 -38.82
CA GLU A 722 16.61 50.34 -39.51
C GLU A 722 15.51 49.36 -39.09
N MET A 723 15.30 49.23 -37.77
CA MET A 723 14.20 48.44 -37.22
C MET A 723 12.85 48.90 -37.77
N ARG A 724 12.61 50.22 -37.80
CA ARG A 724 11.37 50.79 -38.34
C ARG A 724 11.12 50.36 -39.79
N LYS A 725 12.12 50.51 -40.66
CA LYS A 725 12.03 50.13 -42.08
C LYS A 725 11.76 48.64 -42.23
N GLN A 726 12.57 47.80 -41.61
CA GLN A 726 12.48 46.36 -41.79
C GLN A 726 11.18 45.77 -41.24
N ILE A 727 10.79 46.15 -40.02
CA ILE A 727 9.57 45.63 -39.38
C ILE A 727 8.32 46.08 -40.14
N ILE A 728 8.24 47.34 -40.55
CA ILE A 728 7.10 47.84 -41.33
C ILE A 728 7.07 47.18 -42.71
N ALA A 729 8.20 47.03 -43.40
CA ALA A 729 8.25 46.33 -44.67
C ALA A 729 7.79 44.87 -44.55
N TYR A 730 8.21 44.16 -43.49
CA TYR A 730 7.79 42.78 -43.25
C TYR A 730 6.28 42.68 -42.98
N LEU A 731 5.74 43.55 -42.11
CA LEU A 731 4.30 43.62 -41.85
C LEU A 731 3.50 43.90 -43.12
N LYS A 732 3.98 44.79 -44.01
CA LYS A 732 3.35 45.02 -45.32
C LYS A 732 3.32 43.76 -46.16
N SER A 733 4.43 43.00 -46.20
CA SER A 733 4.48 41.75 -46.98
C SER A 733 3.47 40.71 -46.45
N LEU A 734 3.27 40.62 -45.13
CA LEU A 734 2.31 39.70 -44.52
C LEU A 734 0.86 40.06 -44.86
N VAL A 735 0.54 41.34 -45.06
CA VAL A 735 -0.80 41.75 -45.51
C VAL A 735 -1.12 41.21 -46.91
N THR A 736 -0.11 41.02 -47.76
CA THR A 736 -0.26 40.50 -49.12
C THR A 736 -0.16 38.98 -49.16
N ASP A 737 0.92 38.43 -48.59
CA ASP A 737 1.38 37.05 -48.79
C ASP A 737 1.20 36.16 -47.55
N GLY A 738 0.61 36.69 -46.47
CA GLY A 738 0.29 35.92 -45.27
C GLY A 738 -0.96 35.06 -45.44
N ASP A 739 -1.10 34.07 -44.55
CA ASP A 739 -2.39 33.42 -44.33
C ASP A 739 -3.40 34.38 -43.69
N ASP A 740 -4.66 33.96 -43.54
CA ASP A 740 -5.72 34.83 -43.01
C ASP A 740 -5.41 35.37 -41.61
N TRP A 741 -4.76 34.55 -40.77
CA TRP A 741 -4.41 34.97 -39.41
C TRP A 741 -3.26 35.98 -39.42
N ALA A 742 -2.20 35.71 -40.18
CA ALA A 742 -1.04 36.59 -40.33
C ALA A 742 -1.43 37.93 -40.98
N LYS A 743 -2.32 37.91 -41.98
CA LYS A 743 -2.87 39.13 -42.61
C LYS A 743 -3.59 40.01 -41.61
N ASN A 744 -4.54 39.44 -40.86
CA ASN A 744 -5.30 40.18 -39.87
C ASN A 744 -4.42 40.68 -38.73
N SER A 745 -3.47 39.85 -38.28
CA SER A 745 -2.49 40.23 -37.27
C SER A 745 -1.60 41.38 -37.75
N ALA A 746 -1.12 41.33 -39.00
CA ALA A 746 -0.29 42.38 -39.58
C ALA A 746 -1.04 43.70 -39.74
N LYS A 747 -2.28 43.67 -40.27
CA LYS A 747 -3.16 44.85 -40.36
C LYS A 747 -3.34 45.52 -38.99
N TRP A 748 -3.60 44.73 -37.96
CA TRP A 748 -3.78 45.24 -36.61
C TRP A 748 -2.53 45.95 -36.08
N ARG A 749 -1.33 45.35 -36.27
CA ARG A 749 -0.07 45.96 -35.84
C ARG A 749 0.24 47.24 -36.63
N LEU A 750 0.02 47.23 -37.94
CA LEU A 750 0.20 48.44 -38.77
C LEU A 750 -0.71 49.58 -38.33
N ASN A 751 -1.97 49.28 -37.95
CA ASN A 751 -2.88 50.28 -37.41
C ASN A 751 -2.39 50.88 -36.09
N GLY A 752 -1.87 50.06 -35.17
CA GLY A 752 -1.27 50.53 -33.92
C GLY A 752 0.00 51.38 -34.12
N LEU A 753 0.82 51.06 -35.13
CA LEU A 753 2.01 51.81 -35.47
C LEU A 753 1.70 53.14 -36.19
N ASN A 754 0.60 53.21 -36.94
CA ASN A 754 0.18 54.37 -37.74
C ASN A 754 -0.18 55.62 -36.89
N CYS A 755 -0.30 55.46 -35.57
CA CYS A 755 -0.56 56.57 -34.65
C CYS A 755 0.58 57.61 -34.61
N CYS A 756 1.82 57.19 -34.87
CA CYS A 756 3.00 58.09 -34.85
C CYS A 756 3.39 58.58 -36.25
N VAL A 757 3.83 59.83 -36.36
CA VAL A 757 4.13 60.48 -37.66
C VAL A 757 5.25 59.75 -38.41
N ALA A 758 6.37 59.43 -37.75
CA ALA A 758 7.50 58.77 -38.40
C ALA A 758 7.13 57.37 -38.93
N ASN A 759 6.45 56.56 -38.12
CA ASN A 759 5.95 55.25 -38.53
C ASN A 759 4.94 55.36 -39.67
N ARG A 760 4.00 56.33 -39.60
CA ARG A 760 3.00 56.58 -40.66
C ARG A 760 3.65 56.91 -42.01
N LEU A 761 4.70 57.72 -42.01
CA LEU A 761 5.43 58.05 -43.23
C LEU A 761 6.06 56.80 -43.85
N GLU A 762 6.68 55.95 -43.03
CA GLU A 762 7.24 54.66 -43.49
C GLU A 762 6.15 53.69 -43.98
N ILE A 763 5.01 53.62 -43.30
CA ILE A 763 3.86 52.81 -43.72
C ILE A 763 3.34 53.27 -45.09
N LYS A 764 3.20 54.58 -45.32
CA LYS A 764 2.70 55.13 -46.60
C LYS A 764 3.75 55.16 -47.72
N ALA A 765 5.02 54.90 -47.40
CA ALA A 765 6.08 54.85 -48.40
C ALA A 765 5.74 53.83 -49.50
N ASN A 766 6.07 54.19 -50.74
CA ASN A 766 5.77 53.45 -51.97
C ASN A 766 4.26 53.24 -52.26
N GLY A 767 3.41 54.13 -51.73
CA GLY A 767 1.97 54.13 -52.03
C GLY A 767 1.16 53.04 -51.33
N PHE A 768 1.72 52.39 -50.30
CA PHE A 768 1.01 51.37 -49.53
C PHE A 768 -0.08 51.99 -48.64
N GLU A 769 -1.29 51.45 -48.72
CA GLU A 769 -2.40 51.75 -47.81
C GLU A 769 -2.80 50.48 -47.07
N ILE A 770 -3.08 50.60 -45.76
CA ILE A 770 -3.52 49.45 -44.95
C ILE A 770 -4.93 49.06 -45.44
N PRO A 771 -5.13 47.85 -45.98
CA PRO A 771 -6.43 47.45 -46.50
C PRO A 771 -7.43 47.32 -45.35
N THR A 772 -8.63 47.86 -45.56
CA THR A 772 -9.76 47.76 -44.63
C THR A 772 -10.15 46.32 -44.33
#